data_AF-A0A8T0INS7-F1
#
_entry.id   AF-A0A8T0INS7-F1
#
_cell.length_a   1.000
_cell.length_b   1.000
_cell.length_c   1.000
_cell.angle_alpha   90.00
_cell.angle_beta   90.00
_cell.angle_gamma   90.00
#
_symmetry.space_group_name_H-M   'P 1'
#
loop_
_entity.id
_entity.type
_entity.pdbx_description
1 polymer ?
#
loop_
_entity_poly.entity_id
_entity_poly.type
_entity_poly.pdbx_seq_one_letter_code
_entity_poly.pdbx_strand_id
1 'polypeptide(L)'
;MVDKAEAMGGAKVAFLGLGAMGFGMATSLLRAGFTVQGYDISETQLTKFREAGGIASSSPAETTEGVNIVVLAVVNSAQVDEALFGPKGVVSAAAEGTLIIVCSTVAPAYIQDLEKRLAGSGLLLLDAPISGGAVKAAAGTLTIMASGSADALEIAKPVLSGMSEKLYTVDGGIGSGSKMKLVNNLLFGIHLATAAEAIALGARAGLNVRNLFDIISTAAGNSWAFSNRVPHMLDNDYSPKSALDLLAKDFGIILEEAKGLKFPLPLGTAANQQVLLGTACGSGRDDDAAVVKIWEKTMGLSVATPVTTEGSGKGEVPEEPTVENSVVPDRVAFIGLGAMGFGMASWLVHEKFTVCGYDVYPPSLERFEKVGGISSSSPEEAVKGAQVVVLMVTNQDQAQSVLYGPQGAVPALANGAVVVLCSTVSPAYVRQLEGQLTGEGRDLVLVDAPVSGGTGRAANGTLTIMAAGSNTAFHRAGSVLKAMSANLYIIPGGIGAGSTVKMVNQLLAGVHVASSAEGIAFGARLGLNTRVVFDIVSNSSGSSWMFMNRVPHMLDDDYTPYSALDIFIKDLGIVSSEAKRLNLPAPMASTALQQFLSGSAAGFGRQDDAALVKVFEMITGVKVASPKVPLPIQGGATNNTSKFTKFEKLEKENTLQALPKEWPEDAVEEVLKVEKEGRAKVLVVLDDDPTGTQTVNGVTVLTEWSIGTLRKEFESSPDCFFILTNSRALSTDEATALTKEICKNVDEAATAAGNAGYTIVLRGDSTLRGHFPQEADAAASVIGEVDAWIICPFFLQGGRYTINDVHYVADGNTLVPAGDTEFAKDAVFGYKASNLREWVEEKTGGRWATKDVASVSIETLRKGGPSAVCDQLCKLPQGSVCVVNAASNRDIEVFAAGMIQAEAKGKRFLCRTAAAFVSARIGHRPLLVNPHDLGVDSHPSGHNGGLVVVGSYVPKTTTQVEELRAQCGDFLESITVSVSTLAKGSVKERELEITQTARIADHLLSTGRDTLIMTSRELVTGSSDKENLDIGSKVSSALVEIVSLIKTRPRYLLAKGGITSSDLATKAMGARRAEVAGQALPGVPLWKLGPGSRHPNIPYIVFPGNVGGPDALAEVVKKWSRPAKSSTKDILMAAEEGKYAVGAFNVYNLEGVMAVVAAAEAEKSPAILQVIDPQSQNCISSLMSCNNGNITCF
;
A
#
# COMPACT_ATOMS: atom_id res chain seq x y z
N MET A 1 27.74 -9.56 -21.13
CA MET A 1 28.12 -8.17 -21.52
C MET A 1 28.98 -8.16 -22.80
N VAL A 2 28.70 -9.01 -23.80
CA VAL A 2 29.51 -9.06 -25.04
C VAL A 2 28.69 -8.72 -26.30
N ASP A 3 27.36 -8.91 -26.29
CA ASP A 3 26.56 -8.78 -27.53
C ASP A 3 26.01 -7.37 -27.86
N LYS A 4 26.49 -6.29 -27.21
CA LYS A 4 26.07 -4.91 -27.54
C LYS A 4 27.15 -4.05 -28.22
N ALA A 5 28.39 -4.53 -28.31
CA ALA A 5 29.51 -3.76 -28.83
C ALA A 5 29.57 -3.70 -30.38
N GLU A 6 28.89 -4.61 -31.09
CA GLU A 6 29.09 -4.76 -32.54
C GLU A 6 28.18 -3.90 -33.43
N ALA A 7 27.16 -3.21 -32.91
CA ALA A 7 26.19 -2.49 -33.77
C ALA A 7 26.51 -1.01 -34.04
N MET A 8 27.42 -0.33 -33.30
CA MET A 8 27.65 1.12 -33.46
C MET A 8 29.11 1.59 -33.24
N GLY A 9 30.11 0.73 -33.45
CA GLY A 9 31.51 1.16 -33.46
C GLY A 9 31.80 2.11 -34.61
N GLY A 10 31.60 3.42 -34.42
CA GLY A 10 31.91 4.44 -35.44
C GLY A 10 31.19 5.80 -35.35
N ALA A 11 30.22 6.01 -34.45
CA ALA A 11 29.52 7.30 -34.37
C ALA A 11 30.41 8.41 -33.77
N LYS A 12 30.44 9.59 -34.42
CA LYS A 12 31.20 10.77 -33.98
C LYS A 12 30.34 11.70 -33.13
N VAL A 13 30.86 12.19 -32.02
CA VAL A 13 30.18 13.11 -31.08
C VAL A 13 31.07 14.32 -30.80
N ALA A 14 30.49 15.51 -30.82
CA ALA A 14 31.17 16.73 -30.40
C ALA A 14 30.89 16.97 -28.91
N PHE A 15 31.91 17.37 -28.14
CA PHE A 15 31.80 17.60 -26.71
C PHE A 15 32.42 18.96 -26.34
N LEU A 16 31.60 19.89 -25.88
CA LEU A 16 32.02 21.24 -25.53
C LEU A 16 31.95 21.43 -24.01
N GLY A 17 33.09 21.81 -23.42
CA GLY A 17 33.26 21.93 -21.98
C GLY A 17 33.86 20.65 -21.39
N LEU A 18 35.17 20.63 -21.26
CA LEU A 18 35.97 19.54 -20.68
C LEU A 18 36.39 19.88 -19.24
N GLY A 19 35.50 20.53 -18.47
CA GLY A 19 35.70 20.81 -17.05
C GLY A 19 35.65 19.54 -16.17
N ALA A 20 35.53 19.71 -14.85
CA ALA A 20 35.60 18.59 -13.89
C ALA A 20 34.62 17.44 -14.20
N MET A 21 33.37 17.74 -14.54
CA MET A 21 32.40 16.72 -14.98
C MET A 21 32.49 16.41 -16.48
N GLY A 22 32.63 17.45 -17.31
CA GLY A 22 32.63 17.30 -18.78
C GLY A 22 33.75 16.41 -19.30
N PHE A 23 34.95 16.48 -18.71
CA PHE A 23 36.05 15.58 -19.03
C PHE A 23 35.71 14.11 -18.73
N GLY A 24 35.08 13.85 -17.57
CA GLY A 24 34.63 12.50 -17.19
C GLY A 24 33.58 11.95 -18.16
N MET A 25 32.63 12.79 -18.57
CA MET A 25 31.60 12.44 -19.55
C MET A 25 32.19 12.13 -20.93
N ALA A 26 33.06 13.00 -21.44
CA ALA A 26 33.69 12.83 -22.75
C ALA A 26 34.55 11.55 -22.80
N THR A 27 35.31 11.27 -21.72
CA THR A 27 36.09 10.03 -21.61
C THR A 27 35.21 8.78 -21.42
N SER A 28 34.03 8.91 -20.81
CA SER A 28 33.04 7.82 -20.77
C SER A 28 32.54 7.45 -22.16
N LEU A 29 32.28 8.44 -23.01
CA LEU A 29 31.91 8.20 -24.41
C LEU A 29 33.02 7.52 -25.20
N LEU A 30 34.29 7.91 -25.00
CA LEU A 30 35.44 7.20 -25.60
C LEU A 30 35.46 5.73 -25.20
N ARG A 31 35.27 5.41 -23.90
CA ARG A 31 35.20 4.02 -23.42
C ARG A 31 33.98 3.26 -23.94
N ALA A 32 32.89 3.95 -24.25
CA ALA A 32 31.70 3.38 -24.86
C ALA A 32 31.84 3.17 -26.38
N GLY A 33 33.00 3.50 -26.98
CA GLY A 33 33.31 3.24 -28.39
C GLY A 33 33.00 4.38 -29.35
N PHE A 34 32.65 5.58 -28.85
CA PHE A 34 32.42 6.76 -29.68
C PHE A 34 33.74 7.44 -30.07
N THR A 35 33.78 8.06 -31.25
CA THR A 35 34.84 9.02 -31.60
C THR A 35 34.43 10.39 -31.11
N VAL A 36 35.16 10.95 -30.13
CA VAL A 36 34.77 12.22 -29.49
C VAL A 36 35.69 13.36 -29.92
N GLN A 37 35.09 14.40 -30.51
CA GLN A 37 35.74 15.67 -30.84
C GLN A 37 35.45 16.68 -29.73
N GLY A 38 36.48 17.13 -29.02
CA GLY A 38 36.35 17.92 -27.80
C GLY A 38 36.87 19.35 -27.96
N TYR A 39 36.17 20.31 -27.34
CA TYR A 39 36.65 21.68 -27.19
C TYR A 39 36.50 22.18 -25.75
N ASP A 40 37.53 22.88 -25.27
CA ASP A 40 37.52 23.63 -24.02
C ASP A 40 38.39 24.88 -24.16
N ILE A 41 38.08 25.94 -23.41
CA ILE A 41 38.87 27.18 -23.39
C ILE A 41 40.26 26.97 -22.76
N SER A 42 40.43 25.91 -21.98
CA SER A 42 41.69 25.53 -21.33
C SER A 42 42.51 24.59 -22.22
N GLU A 43 43.65 25.07 -22.71
CA GLU A 43 44.61 24.24 -23.45
C GLU A 43 45.12 23.05 -22.61
N THR A 44 45.17 23.21 -21.28
CA THR A 44 45.52 22.11 -20.36
C THR A 44 44.48 20.99 -20.40
N GLN A 45 43.19 21.32 -20.47
CA GLN A 45 42.13 20.30 -20.58
C GLN A 45 42.11 19.65 -21.97
N LEU A 46 42.36 20.42 -23.03
CA LEU A 46 42.51 19.89 -24.39
C LEU A 46 43.69 18.90 -24.48
N THR A 47 44.84 19.22 -23.87
CA THR A 47 46.01 18.33 -23.84
C THR A 47 45.69 17.02 -23.14
N LYS A 48 45.10 17.08 -21.94
CA LYS A 48 44.65 15.87 -21.22
C LYS A 48 43.65 15.05 -22.02
N PHE A 49 42.79 15.70 -22.80
CA PHE A 49 41.79 15.01 -23.60
C PHE A 49 42.40 14.28 -24.80
N ARG A 50 43.42 14.88 -25.46
CA ARG A 50 44.24 14.20 -26.48
C ARG A 50 44.91 12.95 -25.92
N GLU A 51 45.49 13.05 -24.72
CA GLU A 51 46.13 11.93 -24.03
C GLU A 51 45.15 10.81 -23.69
N ALA A 52 43.89 11.14 -23.40
CA ALA A 52 42.82 10.18 -23.16
C ALA A 52 42.26 9.51 -24.44
N GLY A 53 42.78 9.87 -25.62
CA GLY A 53 42.36 9.32 -26.92
C GLY A 53 41.26 10.12 -27.63
N GLY A 54 40.93 11.32 -27.13
CA GLY A 54 39.99 12.24 -27.77
C GLY A 54 40.64 13.10 -28.85
N ILE A 55 39.83 13.64 -29.77
CA ILE A 55 40.28 14.57 -30.81
C ILE A 55 40.02 15.99 -30.31
N ALA A 56 41.06 16.75 -29.99
CA ALA A 56 40.88 18.14 -29.56
C ALA A 56 40.80 19.11 -30.75
N SER A 57 39.76 19.94 -30.78
CA SER A 57 39.54 20.98 -31.79
C SER A 57 39.97 22.35 -31.26
N SER A 58 40.23 23.31 -32.16
CA SER A 58 40.65 24.68 -31.82
C SER A 58 39.49 25.67 -31.62
N SER A 59 38.26 25.27 -31.99
CA SER A 59 37.04 26.07 -31.80
C SER A 59 35.77 25.21 -31.70
N PRO A 60 34.66 25.74 -31.15
CA PRO A 60 33.36 25.07 -31.16
C PRO A 60 32.91 24.63 -32.56
N ALA A 61 33.02 25.51 -33.57
CA ALA A 61 32.65 25.20 -34.95
C ALA A 61 33.41 24.00 -35.53
N GLU A 62 34.73 23.92 -35.29
CA GLU A 62 35.57 22.81 -35.77
C GLU A 62 35.16 21.46 -35.17
N THR A 63 34.61 21.42 -33.95
CA THR A 63 34.14 20.15 -33.36
C THR A 63 32.99 19.50 -34.14
N THR A 64 32.30 20.26 -34.99
CA THR A 64 31.11 19.79 -35.71
C THR A 64 31.43 19.06 -37.02
N GLU A 65 32.69 19.00 -37.45
CA GLU A 65 33.06 18.40 -38.72
C GLU A 65 32.75 16.89 -38.75
N GLY A 66 31.76 16.51 -39.57
CA GLY A 66 31.27 15.14 -39.69
C GLY A 66 30.58 14.60 -38.44
N VAL A 67 30.02 15.48 -37.61
CA VAL A 67 29.30 15.15 -36.36
C VAL A 67 27.85 15.56 -36.47
N ASN A 68 26.95 14.69 -35.99
CA ASN A 68 25.51 14.95 -35.95
C ASN A 68 24.96 15.12 -34.52
N ILE A 69 25.81 15.02 -33.48
CA ILE A 69 25.42 15.19 -32.08
C ILE A 69 26.47 16.04 -31.35
N VAL A 70 26.02 17.12 -30.70
CA VAL A 70 26.85 18.06 -29.94
C VAL A 70 26.38 18.07 -28.48
N VAL A 71 27.27 17.75 -27.55
CA VAL A 71 27.01 17.78 -26.11
C VAL A 71 27.66 19.03 -25.51
N LEU A 72 26.88 19.88 -24.82
CA LEU A 72 27.36 21.06 -24.12
C LEU A 72 27.30 20.85 -22.61
N ALA A 73 28.45 20.89 -21.95
CA ALA A 73 28.62 20.79 -20.51
C ALA A 73 29.45 21.98 -19.96
N VAL A 74 28.89 23.18 -20.06
CA VAL A 74 29.50 24.46 -19.65
C VAL A 74 28.84 25.03 -18.38
N VAL A 75 29.31 26.18 -17.87
CA VAL A 75 28.92 26.68 -16.53
C VAL A 75 27.56 27.38 -16.51
N ASN A 76 27.25 28.21 -17.51
CA ASN A 76 26.08 29.08 -17.51
C ASN A 76 25.56 29.35 -18.92
N SER A 77 24.41 30.03 -19.02
CA SER A 77 23.76 30.40 -20.28
C SER A 77 24.66 31.23 -21.20
N ALA A 78 25.43 32.19 -20.66
CA ALA A 78 26.34 33.00 -21.48
C ALA A 78 27.42 32.16 -22.18
N GLN A 79 27.92 31.10 -21.53
CA GLN A 79 28.86 30.16 -22.16
C GLN A 79 28.17 29.24 -23.18
N VAL A 80 26.90 28.88 -22.96
CA VAL A 80 26.10 28.17 -23.97
C VAL A 80 25.93 29.07 -25.21
N ASP A 81 25.60 30.35 -25.00
CA ASP A 81 25.45 31.33 -26.09
C ASP A 81 26.75 31.52 -26.88
N GLU A 82 27.89 31.69 -26.20
CA GLU A 82 29.20 31.83 -26.86
C GLU A 82 29.57 30.56 -27.66
N ALA A 83 29.34 29.37 -27.10
CA ALA A 83 29.63 28.11 -27.77
C ALA A 83 28.75 27.87 -29.01
N LEU A 84 27.48 28.31 -28.97
CA LEU A 84 26.55 28.09 -30.07
C LEU A 84 26.60 29.21 -31.13
N PHE A 85 26.58 30.47 -30.70
CA PHE A 85 26.36 31.64 -31.56
C PHE A 85 27.56 32.61 -31.63
N GLY A 86 28.66 32.33 -30.93
CA GLY A 86 29.88 33.14 -31.03
C GLY A 86 30.46 33.14 -32.46
N PRO A 87 31.48 33.98 -32.75
CA PRO A 87 32.04 34.11 -34.10
C PRO A 87 32.55 32.79 -34.73
N LYS A 88 32.89 31.80 -33.88
CA LYS A 88 33.23 30.43 -34.27
C LYS A 88 32.36 29.39 -33.56
N GLY A 89 31.08 29.73 -33.37
CA GLY A 89 30.09 28.91 -32.68
C GLY A 89 29.56 27.76 -33.53
N VAL A 90 29.01 26.75 -32.86
CA VAL A 90 28.47 25.51 -33.44
C VAL A 90 27.45 25.79 -34.56
N VAL A 91 26.55 26.77 -34.38
CA VAL A 91 25.45 27.06 -35.33
C VAL A 91 25.97 27.49 -36.71
N SER A 92 27.17 28.05 -36.80
CA SER A 92 27.75 28.50 -38.07
C SER A 92 28.32 27.39 -38.95
N ALA A 93 28.52 26.19 -38.38
CA ALA A 93 29.22 25.08 -39.05
C ALA A 93 28.47 23.74 -38.97
N ALA A 94 27.53 23.57 -38.03
CA ALA A 94 26.78 22.34 -37.87
C ALA A 94 25.89 22.03 -39.08
N ALA A 95 25.85 20.75 -39.48
CA ALA A 95 24.97 20.29 -40.55
C ALA A 95 23.49 20.30 -40.12
N GLU A 96 22.60 20.43 -41.09
CA GLU A 96 21.15 20.28 -40.85
C GLU A 96 20.84 18.92 -40.21
N GLY A 97 19.92 18.90 -39.24
CA GLY A 97 19.58 17.73 -38.44
C GLY A 97 20.55 17.44 -37.28
N THR A 98 21.60 18.24 -37.09
CA THR A 98 22.50 18.08 -35.93
C THR A 98 21.74 18.33 -34.63
N LEU A 99 21.91 17.41 -33.67
CA LEU A 99 21.32 17.49 -32.35
C LEU A 99 22.23 18.21 -31.36
N ILE A 100 21.71 19.23 -30.69
CA ILE A 100 22.34 19.95 -29.59
C ILE A 100 21.78 19.45 -28.25
N ILE A 101 22.63 18.91 -27.39
CA ILE A 101 22.27 18.43 -26.05
C ILE A 101 22.86 19.39 -25.01
N VAL A 102 22.00 20.07 -24.26
CA VAL A 102 22.44 20.98 -23.18
C VAL A 102 22.39 20.25 -21.84
N CYS A 103 23.56 20.01 -21.24
CA CYS A 103 23.71 19.36 -19.93
C CYS A 103 23.90 20.37 -18.78
N SER A 104 24.11 21.64 -19.10
CA SER A 104 24.37 22.72 -18.15
C SER A 104 23.14 23.08 -17.32
N THR A 105 23.32 23.42 -16.04
CA THR A 105 22.24 23.99 -15.22
C THR A 105 21.95 25.43 -15.65
N VAL A 106 20.80 25.64 -16.28
CA VAL A 106 20.30 26.94 -16.78
C VAL A 106 18.83 27.14 -16.40
N ALA A 107 18.31 28.35 -16.59
CA ALA A 107 16.90 28.63 -16.32
C ALA A 107 15.99 27.92 -17.36
N PRO A 108 14.83 27.36 -16.96
CA PRO A 108 13.89 26.75 -17.89
C PRO A 108 13.47 27.69 -19.03
N ALA A 109 13.22 28.96 -18.72
CA ALA A 109 12.87 29.98 -19.71
C ALA A 109 13.99 30.23 -20.73
N TYR A 110 15.26 30.12 -20.33
CA TYR A 110 16.40 30.27 -21.24
C TYR A 110 16.46 29.12 -22.25
N ILE A 111 16.23 27.89 -21.83
CA ILE A 111 16.20 26.73 -22.75
C ILE A 111 15.05 26.83 -23.75
N GLN A 112 13.89 27.31 -23.30
CA GLN A 112 12.74 27.54 -24.18
C GLN A 112 12.99 28.68 -25.18
N ASP A 113 13.74 29.71 -24.79
CA ASP A 113 14.20 30.76 -25.71
C ASP A 113 15.25 30.23 -26.69
N LEU A 114 16.16 29.38 -26.22
CA LEU A 114 17.17 28.74 -27.06
C LEU A 114 16.55 27.89 -28.17
N GLU A 115 15.49 27.13 -27.86
CA GLU A 115 14.73 26.38 -28.88
C GLU A 115 14.21 27.31 -29.98
N LYS A 116 13.65 28.48 -29.61
CA LYS A 116 13.16 29.47 -30.58
C LYS A 116 14.28 30.09 -31.40
N ARG A 117 15.45 30.33 -30.80
CA ARG A 117 16.61 30.92 -31.49
C ARG A 117 17.27 29.95 -32.46
N LEU A 118 17.16 28.64 -32.22
CA LEU A 118 17.60 27.60 -33.14
C LEU A 118 16.55 27.27 -34.23
N ALA A 119 15.31 27.78 -34.08
CA ALA A 119 14.27 27.61 -35.07
C ALA A 119 14.68 28.28 -36.39
N GLY A 120 14.73 27.50 -37.47
CA GLY A 120 15.16 27.96 -38.80
C GLY A 120 16.61 27.60 -39.16
N SER A 121 17.43 27.12 -38.21
CA SER A 121 18.77 26.59 -38.49
C SER A 121 18.77 25.10 -38.86
N GLY A 122 17.61 24.43 -38.80
CA GLY A 122 17.49 22.99 -39.04
C GLY A 122 18.11 22.11 -37.96
N LEU A 123 18.47 22.68 -36.80
CA LEU A 123 19.09 21.99 -35.67
C LEU A 123 18.02 21.49 -34.68
N LEU A 124 18.31 20.36 -34.03
CA LEU A 124 17.47 19.82 -32.95
C LEU A 124 18.05 20.23 -31.59
N LEU A 125 17.20 20.36 -30.58
CA LEU A 125 17.60 20.70 -29.21
C LEU A 125 17.06 19.67 -28.20
N LEU A 126 17.90 19.31 -27.24
CA LEU A 126 17.54 18.50 -26.09
C LEU A 126 18.04 19.16 -24.79
N ASP A 127 17.13 19.29 -23.82
CA ASP A 127 17.41 19.74 -22.45
C ASP A 127 17.69 18.50 -21.59
N ALA A 128 18.96 18.26 -21.24
CA ALA A 128 19.39 17.03 -20.57
C ALA A 128 20.34 17.30 -19.38
N PRO A 129 19.94 18.09 -18.37
CA PRO A 129 20.75 18.32 -17.20
C PRO A 129 21.10 17.03 -16.45
N ILE A 130 22.24 17.08 -15.76
CA ILE A 130 22.91 15.91 -15.20
C ILE A 130 23.06 15.99 -13.68
N SER A 131 23.20 14.83 -13.02
CA SER A 131 23.41 14.70 -11.58
C SER A 131 24.36 13.53 -11.27
N GLY A 132 25.15 13.65 -10.18
CA GLY A 132 26.08 12.60 -9.73
C GLY A 132 27.52 13.05 -9.47
N GLY A 133 27.89 14.26 -9.87
CA GLY A 133 29.23 14.83 -9.65
C GLY A 133 30.33 14.21 -10.54
N ALA A 134 31.57 14.69 -10.36
CA ALA A 134 32.71 14.32 -11.20
C ALA A 134 33.06 12.82 -11.15
N VAL A 135 32.86 12.17 -10.00
CA VAL A 135 33.14 10.73 -9.83
C VAL A 135 32.20 9.88 -10.69
N LYS A 136 30.88 10.11 -10.63
CA LYS A 136 29.92 9.38 -11.48
C LYS A 136 30.06 9.74 -12.96
N ALA A 137 30.40 10.99 -13.27
CA ALA A 137 30.72 11.40 -14.64
C ALA A 137 31.90 10.59 -15.20
N ALA A 138 32.99 10.50 -14.45
CA ALA A 138 34.16 9.72 -14.84
C ALA A 138 33.87 8.22 -14.95
N ALA A 139 32.93 7.69 -14.17
CA ALA A 139 32.50 6.28 -14.24
C ALA A 139 31.45 5.99 -15.32
N GLY A 140 30.84 7.00 -15.93
CA GLY A 140 29.72 6.81 -16.87
C GLY A 140 28.40 6.42 -16.20
N THR A 141 28.24 6.75 -14.92
CA THR A 141 27.09 6.34 -14.10
C THR A 141 26.24 7.53 -13.63
N LEU A 142 26.20 8.59 -14.44
CA LEU A 142 25.38 9.77 -14.13
C LEU A 142 23.89 9.43 -14.13
N THR A 143 23.13 10.31 -13.48
CA THR A 143 21.70 10.44 -13.68
C THR A 143 21.45 11.60 -14.64
N ILE A 144 20.73 11.36 -15.73
CA ILE A 144 20.39 12.36 -16.75
C ILE A 144 18.87 12.56 -16.77
N MET A 145 18.44 13.81 -16.79
CA MET A 145 17.02 14.23 -16.77
C MET A 145 16.70 14.88 -18.12
N ALA A 146 16.39 14.09 -19.14
CA ALA A 146 16.23 14.55 -20.52
C ALA A 146 14.79 14.95 -20.85
N SER A 147 14.61 16.06 -21.55
CA SER A 147 13.33 16.54 -22.07
C SER A 147 13.51 17.22 -23.42
N GLY A 148 12.54 17.05 -24.32
CA GLY A 148 12.58 17.58 -25.69
C GLY A 148 11.64 16.79 -26.61
N SER A 149 11.80 16.94 -27.92
CA SER A 149 11.01 16.18 -28.89
C SER A 149 11.37 14.68 -28.87
N ALA A 150 10.43 13.84 -29.31
CA ALA A 150 10.65 12.40 -29.41
C ALA A 150 11.85 12.07 -30.32
N ASP A 151 11.96 12.77 -31.46
CA ASP A 151 13.07 12.61 -32.40
C ASP A 151 14.42 12.95 -31.76
N ALA A 152 14.50 14.06 -31.02
CA ALA A 152 15.72 14.45 -30.32
C ALA A 152 16.11 13.43 -29.25
N LEU A 153 15.14 12.88 -28.51
CA LEU A 153 15.37 11.84 -27.50
C LEU A 153 15.85 10.53 -28.12
N GLU A 154 15.28 10.11 -29.24
CA GLU A 154 15.66 8.88 -29.94
C GLU A 154 17.10 8.97 -30.45
N ILE A 155 17.46 10.09 -31.10
CA ILE A 155 18.82 10.35 -31.59
C ILE A 155 19.82 10.43 -30.42
N ALA A 156 19.44 11.04 -29.30
CA ALA A 156 20.31 11.20 -28.13
C ALA A 156 20.57 9.90 -27.37
N LYS A 157 19.62 8.96 -27.40
CA LYS A 157 19.58 7.79 -26.50
C LYS A 157 20.89 7.03 -26.41
N PRO A 158 21.62 6.72 -27.50
CA PRO A 158 22.89 6.02 -27.40
C PRO A 158 23.99 6.83 -26.71
N VAL A 159 24.09 8.12 -27.00
CA VAL A 159 25.09 9.03 -26.41
C VAL A 159 24.79 9.23 -24.93
N LEU A 160 23.54 9.48 -24.56
CA LEU A 160 23.14 9.63 -23.15
C LEU A 160 23.37 8.35 -22.37
N SER A 161 23.09 7.18 -22.95
CA SER A 161 23.35 5.88 -22.33
C SER A 161 24.84 5.60 -22.14
N GLY A 162 25.72 6.13 -22.99
CA GLY A 162 27.18 6.02 -22.84
C GLY A 162 27.76 6.84 -21.68
N MET A 163 26.96 7.73 -21.07
CA MET A 163 27.37 8.60 -19.96
C MET A 163 26.57 8.38 -18.68
N SER A 164 25.53 7.55 -18.71
CA SER A 164 24.57 7.42 -17.60
C SER A 164 24.27 5.98 -17.23
N GLU A 165 24.03 5.78 -15.93
CA GLU A 165 23.42 4.55 -15.42
C GLU A 165 21.89 4.69 -15.42
N LYS A 166 21.40 5.91 -15.18
CA LYS A 166 19.96 6.23 -15.14
C LYS A 166 19.65 7.39 -16.09
N LEU A 167 18.86 7.08 -17.11
CA LEU A 167 18.33 8.06 -18.06
C LEU A 167 16.83 8.19 -17.83
N TYR A 168 16.39 9.37 -17.39
CA TYR A 168 14.99 9.72 -17.22
C TYR A 168 14.54 10.62 -18.36
N THR A 169 13.39 10.28 -18.96
CA THR A 169 12.66 11.19 -19.84
C THR A 169 11.65 11.95 -18.99
N VAL A 170 11.72 13.29 -19.00
CA VAL A 170 10.83 14.17 -18.25
C VAL A 170 9.80 14.76 -19.20
N ASP A 171 8.53 14.43 -18.98
CA ASP A 171 7.41 14.95 -19.74
C ASP A 171 7.21 16.46 -19.54
N GLY A 172 6.56 17.12 -20.50
CA GLY A 172 6.28 18.56 -20.47
C GLY A 172 7.05 19.38 -21.53
N GLY A 173 7.76 18.71 -22.44
CA GLY A 173 8.53 19.37 -23.50
C GLY A 173 9.81 20.04 -22.99
N ILE A 174 10.42 20.86 -23.83
CA ILE A 174 11.71 21.51 -23.54
C ILE A 174 11.65 22.37 -22.27
N GLY A 175 12.69 22.27 -21.44
CA GLY A 175 12.80 22.97 -20.15
C GLY A 175 12.31 22.15 -18.96
N SER A 176 11.65 21.01 -19.16
CA SER A 176 11.16 20.16 -18.07
C SER A 176 12.29 19.45 -17.32
N GLY A 177 13.35 19.04 -18.04
CA GLY A 177 14.59 18.55 -17.45
C GLY A 177 15.25 19.61 -16.57
N SER A 178 15.34 20.85 -17.07
CA SER A 178 15.84 21.99 -16.30
C SER A 178 15.01 22.26 -15.04
N LYS A 179 13.67 22.24 -15.12
CA LYS A 179 12.79 22.35 -13.93
C LYS A 179 13.05 21.25 -12.91
N MET A 180 13.19 20.00 -13.36
CA MET A 180 13.51 18.86 -12.48
C MET A 180 14.86 19.08 -11.77
N LYS A 181 15.85 19.57 -12.52
CA LYS A 181 17.17 19.90 -11.98
C LYS A 181 17.12 20.99 -10.91
N LEU A 182 16.24 21.99 -11.03
CA LEU A 182 16.04 23.02 -10.00
C LEU A 182 15.57 22.42 -8.68
N VAL A 183 14.60 21.49 -8.71
CA VAL A 183 14.11 20.81 -7.49
C VAL A 183 15.22 19.99 -6.84
N ASN A 184 15.97 19.22 -7.63
CA ASN A 184 17.09 18.44 -7.11
C ASN A 184 18.18 19.32 -6.47
N ASN A 185 18.55 20.43 -7.12
CA ASN A 185 19.61 21.29 -6.63
C ASN A 185 19.16 22.15 -5.44
N LEU A 186 17.87 22.51 -5.35
CA LEU A 186 17.27 23.11 -4.17
C LEU A 186 17.46 22.21 -2.94
N LEU A 187 17.06 20.94 -3.06
CA LEU A 187 17.19 19.96 -1.98
C LEU A 187 18.65 19.73 -1.60
N PHE A 188 19.52 19.52 -2.59
CA PHE A 188 20.96 19.35 -2.35
C PHE A 188 21.58 20.52 -1.59
N GLY A 189 21.29 21.75 -2.01
CA GLY A 189 21.81 22.96 -1.37
C GLY A 189 21.32 23.13 0.07
N ILE A 190 20.03 22.85 0.32
CA ILE A 190 19.46 22.86 1.69
C ILE A 190 20.17 21.80 2.55
N HIS A 191 20.32 20.57 2.04
CA HIS A 191 20.94 19.48 2.79
C HIS A 191 22.42 19.76 3.11
N LEU A 192 23.16 20.38 2.19
CA LEU A 192 24.55 20.78 2.41
C LEU A 192 24.70 21.86 3.48
N ALA A 193 23.89 22.93 3.40
CA ALA A 193 23.85 23.99 4.40
C ALA A 193 23.49 23.43 5.80
N THR A 194 22.53 22.51 5.84
CA THR A 194 22.11 21.83 7.07
C THR A 194 23.22 20.93 7.63
N ALA A 195 23.95 20.22 6.77
CA ALA A 195 25.09 19.40 7.18
C ALA A 195 26.19 20.25 7.84
N ALA A 196 26.52 21.41 7.27
CA ALA A 196 27.49 22.33 7.86
C ALA A 196 27.03 22.88 9.22
N GLU A 197 25.76 23.30 9.34
CA GLU A 197 25.17 23.73 10.63
C GLU A 197 25.19 22.61 11.68
N ALA A 198 24.86 21.38 11.27
CA ALA A 198 24.85 20.20 12.15
C ALA A 198 26.25 19.83 12.66
N ILE A 199 27.27 19.82 11.80
CA ILE A 199 28.66 19.55 12.18
C ILE A 199 29.21 20.66 13.08
N ALA A 200 28.91 21.92 12.78
CA ALA A 200 29.30 23.05 13.62
C ALA A 200 28.65 22.96 15.02
N LEU A 201 27.35 22.62 15.10
CA LEU A 201 26.65 22.39 16.36
C LEU A 201 27.26 21.23 17.15
N GLY A 202 27.56 20.11 16.50
CA GLY A 202 28.20 18.96 17.11
C GLY A 202 29.59 19.29 17.68
N ALA A 203 30.44 19.96 16.89
CA ALA A 203 31.75 20.44 17.33
C ALA A 203 31.63 21.38 18.53
N ARG A 204 30.71 22.36 18.45
CA ARG A 204 30.48 23.34 19.53
C ARG A 204 29.95 22.70 20.81
N ALA A 205 29.20 21.61 20.69
CA ALA A 205 28.70 20.82 21.81
C ALA A 205 29.76 19.85 22.39
N GLY A 206 30.98 19.82 21.84
CA GLY A 206 32.09 19.00 22.33
C GLY A 206 32.10 17.56 21.82
N LEU A 207 31.34 17.25 20.76
CA LEU A 207 31.35 15.93 20.16
C LEU A 207 32.58 15.72 19.27
N ASN A 208 33.06 14.48 19.20
CA ASN A 208 33.95 14.07 18.12
C ASN A 208 33.16 14.01 16.81
N VAL A 209 33.44 14.95 15.90
CA VAL A 209 32.69 15.12 14.65
C VAL A 209 32.92 14.00 13.62
N ARG A 210 34.02 13.24 13.70
CA ARG A 210 34.21 12.03 12.88
C ARG A 210 33.28 10.92 13.35
N ASN A 211 33.23 10.65 14.66
CA ASN A 211 32.28 9.68 15.21
C ASN A 211 30.83 10.11 14.91
N LEU A 212 30.53 11.41 15.02
CA LEU A 212 29.22 11.96 14.67
C LEU A 212 28.86 11.67 13.21
N PHE A 213 29.79 11.86 12.28
CA PHE A 213 29.61 11.52 10.86
C PHE A 213 29.32 10.04 10.65
N ASP A 214 30.10 9.14 11.25
CA ASP A 214 29.92 7.69 11.12
C ASP A 214 28.55 7.24 11.63
N ILE A 215 28.11 7.80 12.77
CA ILE A 215 26.82 7.50 13.37
C ILE A 215 25.67 8.01 12.48
N ILE A 216 25.72 9.29 12.09
CA ILE A 216 24.62 9.92 11.32
C ILE A 216 24.49 9.27 9.94
N SER A 217 25.58 8.83 9.33
CA SER A 217 25.56 8.14 8.03
C SER A 217 24.70 6.88 8.01
N THR A 218 24.43 6.28 9.19
CA THR A 218 23.53 5.11 9.34
C THR A 218 22.20 5.44 10.03
N ALA A 219 21.92 6.72 10.27
CA ALA A 219 20.75 7.22 10.97
C ALA A 219 19.81 8.05 10.07
N ALA A 220 18.66 8.44 10.63
CA ALA A 220 17.59 9.08 9.87
C ALA A 220 17.94 10.50 9.38
N GLY A 221 18.96 11.14 9.97
CA GLY A 221 19.49 12.43 9.53
C GLY A 221 20.37 12.36 8.28
N ASN A 222 20.64 11.19 7.70
CA ASN A 222 21.53 11.09 6.55
C ASN A 222 20.93 11.70 5.26
N SER A 223 21.81 12.23 4.41
CA SER A 223 21.53 12.66 3.05
C SER A 223 22.73 12.40 2.14
N TRP A 224 22.52 12.46 0.82
CA TRP A 224 23.63 12.35 -0.12
C TRP A 224 24.67 13.46 0.12
N ALA A 225 24.20 14.69 0.37
CA ALA A 225 25.07 15.82 0.69
C ALA A 225 25.90 15.57 1.97
N PHE A 226 25.27 15.05 3.03
CA PHE A 226 25.98 14.73 4.28
C PHE A 226 27.06 13.67 4.05
N SER A 227 26.69 12.53 3.48
CA SER A 227 27.61 11.40 3.23
C SER A 227 28.76 11.76 2.30
N ASN A 228 28.53 12.67 1.34
CA ASN A 228 29.53 13.00 0.33
C ASN A 228 30.41 14.22 0.67
N ARG A 229 29.87 15.25 1.34
CA ARG A 229 30.57 16.52 1.57
C ARG A 229 31.16 16.67 2.96
N VAL A 230 30.57 16.07 3.99
CA VAL A 230 31.13 16.15 5.35
C VAL A 230 32.56 15.59 5.41
N PRO A 231 32.93 14.49 4.73
CA PRO A 231 34.33 14.03 4.71
C PRO A 231 35.31 15.12 4.26
N HIS A 232 34.97 15.93 3.26
CA HIS A 232 35.82 17.05 2.81
C HIS A 232 35.99 18.10 3.91
N MET A 233 34.92 18.40 4.67
CA MET A 233 34.95 19.31 5.81
C MET A 233 35.89 18.79 6.91
N LEU A 234 35.80 17.50 7.23
CA LEU A 234 36.57 16.85 8.29
C LEU A 234 38.06 16.67 7.93
N ASP A 235 38.35 16.47 6.64
CA ASP A 235 39.72 16.30 6.13
C ASP A 235 40.38 17.63 5.73
N ASN A 236 39.65 18.74 5.79
CA ASN A 236 40.10 20.07 5.39
C ASN A 236 40.60 20.12 3.92
N ASP A 237 40.05 19.26 3.06
CA ASP A 237 40.33 19.23 1.61
C ASP A 237 39.21 19.91 0.84
N TYR A 238 39.47 21.15 0.46
CA TYR A 238 38.55 21.98 -0.32
C TYR A 238 38.98 22.14 -1.78
N SER A 239 39.79 21.21 -2.29
CA SER A 239 40.13 21.15 -3.71
C SER A 239 38.85 21.09 -4.54
N PRO A 240 38.63 21.99 -5.51
CA PRO A 240 37.31 22.19 -6.11
C PRO A 240 36.89 20.99 -6.95
N LYS A 241 35.95 20.17 -6.42
CA LYS A 241 35.24 19.13 -7.17
C LYS A 241 33.92 19.68 -7.71
N SER A 242 33.27 20.52 -6.93
CA SER A 242 32.20 21.42 -7.37
C SER A 242 32.35 22.76 -6.63
N ALA A 243 32.57 23.86 -7.36
CA ALA A 243 32.86 25.14 -6.71
C ALA A 243 31.62 25.71 -6.00
N LEU A 244 31.81 26.34 -4.83
CA LEU A 244 30.72 26.96 -4.07
C LEU A 244 29.95 28.02 -4.90
N ASP A 245 30.63 28.75 -5.78
CA ASP A 245 29.99 29.72 -6.69
C ASP A 245 29.01 29.07 -7.69
N LEU A 246 29.17 27.79 -8.02
CA LEU A 246 28.20 27.06 -8.86
C LEU A 246 26.90 26.84 -8.10
N LEU A 247 26.98 26.51 -6.81
CA LEU A 247 25.81 26.38 -5.95
C LEU A 247 25.13 27.74 -5.74
N ALA A 248 25.90 28.82 -5.57
CA ALA A 248 25.37 30.18 -5.50
C ALA A 248 24.60 30.57 -6.78
N LYS A 249 25.17 30.24 -7.97
CA LYS A 249 24.50 30.41 -9.26
C LYS A 249 23.19 29.62 -9.33
N ASP A 250 23.21 28.36 -8.92
CA ASP A 250 22.03 27.49 -8.98
C ASP A 250 20.91 28.00 -8.06
N PHE A 251 21.22 28.42 -6.83
CA PHE A 251 20.24 29.08 -5.97
C PHE A 251 19.69 30.37 -6.57
N GLY A 252 20.53 31.16 -7.26
CA GLY A 252 20.08 32.35 -8.00
C GLY A 252 18.99 32.02 -9.03
N ILE A 253 19.17 30.94 -9.81
CA ILE A 253 18.18 30.48 -10.79
C ILE A 253 16.90 29.99 -10.08
N ILE A 254 17.05 29.15 -9.05
CA ILE A 254 15.94 28.58 -8.30
C ILE A 254 15.05 29.66 -7.68
N LEU A 255 15.67 30.65 -7.01
CA LEU A 255 14.94 31.70 -6.33
C LEU A 255 14.25 32.68 -7.29
N GLU A 256 14.87 32.99 -8.44
CA GLU A 256 14.21 33.83 -9.44
C GLU A 256 13.03 33.09 -10.10
N GLU A 257 13.16 31.79 -10.38
CA GLU A 257 12.06 30.96 -10.89
C GLU A 257 10.90 30.89 -9.89
N ALA A 258 11.20 30.62 -8.60
CA ALA A 258 10.19 30.59 -7.54
C ALA A 258 9.49 31.93 -7.37
N LYS A 259 10.24 33.04 -7.44
CA LYS A 259 9.69 34.40 -7.42
C LYS A 259 8.76 34.66 -8.61
N GLY A 260 9.14 34.24 -9.82
CA GLY A 260 8.28 34.30 -11.01
C GLY A 260 6.96 33.54 -10.83
N LEU A 261 7.00 32.41 -10.11
CA LEU A 261 5.84 31.59 -9.78
C LEU A 261 5.07 32.04 -8.53
N LYS A 262 5.57 33.06 -7.81
CA LYS A 262 5.08 33.50 -6.50
C LYS A 262 5.02 32.36 -5.47
N PHE A 263 6.03 31.49 -5.48
CA PHE A 263 6.14 30.34 -4.59
C PHE A 263 7.19 30.60 -3.50
N PRO A 264 6.86 30.44 -2.21
CA PRO A 264 7.82 30.69 -1.13
C PRO A 264 8.80 29.51 -0.98
N LEU A 265 10.10 29.83 -0.87
CA LEU A 265 11.17 28.87 -0.57
C LEU A 265 11.92 29.27 0.71
N PRO A 266 11.29 29.18 1.89
CA PRO A 266 11.91 29.62 3.14
C PRO A 266 13.22 28.89 3.47
N LEU A 267 13.29 27.56 3.35
CA LEU A 267 14.54 26.83 3.57
C LEU A 267 15.55 27.07 2.44
N GLY A 268 15.09 27.11 1.19
CA GLY A 268 15.96 27.46 0.06
C GLY A 268 16.61 28.84 0.22
N THR A 269 15.86 29.82 0.73
CA THR A 269 16.36 31.17 0.99
C THR A 269 17.38 31.18 2.14
N ALA A 270 17.09 30.47 3.24
CA ALA A 270 18.02 30.36 4.37
C ALA A 270 19.35 29.69 3.95
N ALA A 271 19.28 28.61 3.18
CA ALA A 271 20.45 27.92 2.64
C ALA A 271 21.26 28.82 1.69
N ASN A 272 20.59 29.54 0.79
CA ASN A 272 21.26 30.47 -0.12
C ASN A 272 22.04 31.57 0.63
N GLN A 273 21.52 32.10 1.73
CA GLN A 273 22.26 33.09 2.53
C GLN A 273 23.56 32.52 3.09
N GLN A 274 23.60 31.26 3.52
CA GLN A 274 24.84 30.62 3.98
C GLN A 274 25.85 30.45 2.85
N VAL A 275 25.39 30.05 1.66
CA VAL A 275 26.23 29.92 0.47
C VAL A 275 26.83 31.27 0.07
N LEU A 276 26.01 32.33 0.03
CA LEU A 276 26.46 33.69 -0.28
C LEU A 276 27.49 34.22 0.73
N LEU A 277 27.31 33.93 2.03
CA LEU A 277 28.29 34.27 3.06
C LEU A 277 29.63 33.57 2.83
N GLY A 278 29.61 32.30 2.42
CA GLY A 278 30.81 31.53 2.08
C GLY A 278 31.55 32.12 0.88
N THR A 279 30.83 32.43 -0.20
CA THR A 279 31.39 33.12 -1.37
C THR A 279 31.97 34.49 -0.99
N ALA A 280 31.25 35.30 -0.21
CA ALA A 280 31.70 36.62 0.24
C ALA A 280 32.93 36.55 1.17
N CYS A 281 33.12 35.43 1.87
CA CYS A 281 34.31 35.18 2.68
C CYS A 281 35.53 34.70 1.88
N GLY A 282 35.44 34.60 0.55
CA GLY A 282 36.54 34.24 -0.35
C GLY A 282 36.61 32.77 -0.73
N SER A 283 35.64 31.94 -0.32
CA SER A 283 35.60 30.50 -0.63
C SER A 283 34.83 30.14 -1.90
N GLY A 284 34.48 31.13 -2.74
CA GLY A 284 33.69 30.88 -3.95
C GLY A 284 34.30 29.86 -4.93
N ARG A 285 35.64 29.82 -5.02
CA ARG A 285 36.39 28.88 -5.87
C ARG A 285 36.76 27.57 -5.19
N ASP A 286 36.51 27.44 -3.89
CA ASP A 286 36.72 26.21 -3.13
C ASP A 286 35.57 25.22 -3.43
N ASP A 287 35.76 23.94 -3.08
CA ASP A 287 34.67 22.96 -3.06
C ASP A 287 33.46 23.45 -2.26
N ASP A 288 32.24 23.11 -2.66
CA ASP A 288 31.00 23.54 -2.01
C ASP A 288 30.92 23.15 -0.52
N ALA A 289 31.66 22.12 -0.09
CA ALA A 289 31.87 21.77 1.32
C ALA A 289 32.48 22.92 2.16
N ALA A 290 33.18 23.87 1.53
CA ALA A 290 33.75 25.06 2.17
C ALA A 290 32.69 25.99 2.78
N VAL A 291 31.39 25.76 2.53
CA VAL A 291 30.31 26.43 3.26
C VAL A 291 30.47 26.27 4.78
N VAL A 292 31.10 25.19 5.27
CA VAL A 292 31.38 25.00 6.71
C VAL A 292 32.32 26.07 7.29
N LYS A 293 33.21 26.65 6.47
CA LYS A 293 34.20 27.64 6.93
C LYS A 293 33.57 28.90 7.50
N ILE A 294 32.32 29.22 7.10
CA ILE A 294 31.59 30.35 7.70
C ILE A 294 31.39 30.14 9.20
N TRP A 295 31.14 28.89 9.61
CA TRP A 295 30.94 28.51 11.00
C TRP A 295 32.24 28.53 11.76
N GLU A 296 33.31 27.98 11.18
CA GLU A 296 34.65 28.01 11.77
C GLU A 296 35.10 29.46 12.05
N LYS A 297 34.93 30.34 11.06
CA LYS A 297 35.29 31.76 11.17
C LYS A 297 34.42 32.52 12.16
N THR A 298 33.10 32.33 12.14
CA THR A 298 32.15 33.08 12.97
C THR A 298 32.19 32.64 14.43
N MET A 299 32.41 31.34 14.66
CA MET A 299 32.34 30.74 16.00
C MET A 299 33.71 30.49 16.63
N GLY A 300 34.80 30.65 15.88
CA GLY A 300 36.15 30.32 16.33
C GLY A 300 36.31 28.83 16.65
N LEU A 301 35.68 27.96 15.87
CA LEU A 301 35.75 26.49 16.02
C LEU A 301 36.50 25.87 14.84
N SER A 302 37.08 24.68 15.05
CA SER A 302 37.68 23.85 13.99
C SER A 302 36.85 22.58 13.86
N VAL A 303 36.39 22.26 12.65
CA VAL A 303 35.70 20.97 12.40
C VAL A 303 36.68 19.86 12.00
N ALA A 304 37.91 20.20 11.61
CA ALA A 304 38.92 19.22 11.19
C ALA A 304 39.77 18.69 12.37
N THR A 305 39.92 19.48 13.44
CA THR A 305 40.75 19.13 14.60
C THR A 305 39.88 18.46 15.68
N PRO A 306 40.22 17.25 16.17
CA PRO A 306 39.55 16.68 17.34
C PRO A 306 39.69 17.65 18.51
N VAL A 307 38.60 17.93 19.21
CA VAL A 307 38.66 18.71 20.47
C VAL A 307 39.52 17.92 21.45
N THR A 308 40.77 18.30 21.62
CA THR A 308 41.57 17.89 22.77
C THR A 308 40.99 18.61 23.98
N THR A 309 40.42 17.86 24.92
CA THR A 309 40.02 18.37 26.21
C THR A 309 41.24 18.94 26.94
N GLU A 310 41.49 20.24 26.80
CA GLU A 310 42.39 20.97 27.70
C GLU A 310 41.71 21.04 29.07
N GLY A 311 42.17 20.20 30.02
CA GLY A 311 41.68 20.29 31.40
C GLY A 311 41.82 19.07 32.31
N SER A 312 42.26 17.89 31.84
CA SER A 312 42.56 16.76 32.72
C SER A 312 44.06 16.53 32.80
N GLY A 313 44.64 16.77 33.99
CA GLY A 313 46.04 16.50 34.28
C GLY A 313 46.44 15.06 33.94
N LYS A 314 47.75 14.85 33.73
CA LYS A 314 48.38 13.54 33.55
C LYS A 314 47.93 12.56 34.64
N GLY A 315 46.90 11.79 34.33
CA GLY A 315 46.36 10.65 35.05
C GLY A 315 45.88 9.65 33.99
N GLU A 316 45.98 8.37 34.30
CA GLU A 316 45.72 7.22 33.42
C GLU A 316 44.64 7.48 32.36
N VAL A 317 44.93 7.09 31.10
CA VAL A 317 43.93 7.05 30.03
C VAL A 317 42.76 6.20 30.54
N PRO A 318 41.54 6.76 30.72
CA PRO A 318 40.41 5.95 31.15
C PRO A 318 40.18 4.84 30.13
N GLU A 319 40.04 3.59 30.59
CA GLU A 319 39.59 2.48 29.73
C GLU A 319 38.32 2.90 28.99
N GLU A 320 38.31 2.73 27.66
CA GLU A 320 37.11 3.01 26.86
C GLU A 320 35.94 2.15 27.39
N PRO A 321 34.75 2.72 27.57
CA PRO A 321 33.61 1.96 28.06
C PRO A 321 33.25 0.83 27.08
N THR A 322 33.31 -0.42 27.54
CA THR A 322 32.95 -1.59 26.73
C THR A 322 31.69 -2.29 27.27
N VAL A 323 30.98 -2.94 26.35
CA VAL A 323 29.81 -3.77 26.63
C VAL A 323 30.13 -5.27 26.56
N GLU A 324 31.40 -5.64 26.37
CA GLU A 324 31.82 -7.05 26.14
C GLU A 324 31.61 -7.96 27.36
N ASN A 325 31.71 -7.40 28.57
CA ASN A 325 31.55 -8.13 29.82
C ASN A 325 30.21 -7.85 30.54
N SER A 326 29.15 -7.50 29.80
CA SER A 326 27.86 -7.13 30.40
C SER A 326 27.12 -8.32 31.01
N VAL A 327 26.53 -8.13 32.19
CA VAL A 327 25.68 -9.14 32.87
C VAL A 327 24.30 -9.20 32.22
N VAL A 328 23.68 -10.38 32.19
CA VAL A 328 22.29 -10.55 31.77
C VAL A 328 21.38 -10.32 32.99
N PRO A 329 20.48 -9.32 32.99
CA PRO A 329 19.55 -9.10 34.08
C PRO A 329 18.47 -10.19 34.12
N ASP A 330 18.09 -10.62 35.33
CA ASP A 330 16.99 -11.57 35.50
C ASP A 330 15.64 -10.97 35.11
N ARG A 331 15.47 -9.65 35.32
CA ARG A 331 14.24 -8.90 35.06
C ARG A 331 14.52 -7.51 34.50
N VAL A 332 13.82 -7.18 33.42
CA VAL A 332 13.83 -5.86 32.78
C VAL A 332 12.45 -5.22 32.96
N ALA A 333 12.40 -3.97 33.42
CA ALA A 333 11.19 -3.17 33.36
C ALA A 333 11.20 -2.30 32.12
N PHE A 334 10.08 -2.19 31.42
CA PHE A 334 9.94 -1.38 30.21
C PHE A 334 8.76 -0.43 30.36
N ILE A 335 9.05 0.87 30.42
CA ILE A 335 8.04 1.91 30.67
C ILE A 335 7.88 2.74 29.39
N GLY A 336 6.66 2.71 28.84
CA GLY A 336 6.30 3.29 27.56
C GLY A 336 6.23 2.22 26.46
N LEU A 337 5.03 1.69 26.22
CA LEU A 337 4.69 0.72 25.16
C LEU A 337 3.96 1.39 23.99
N GLY A 338 4.33 2.64 23.68
CA GLY A 338 3.87 3.36 22.49
C GLY A 338 4.43 2.76 21.19
N ALA A 339 4.32 3.51 20.07
CA ALA A 339 4.66 3.00 18.74
C ALA A 339 6.05 2.35 18.62
N MET A 340 7.09 2.98 19.19
CA MET A 340 8.45 2.43 19.23
C MET A 340 8.63 1.43 20.38
N GLY A 341 8.20 1.82 21.59
CA GLY A 341 8.44 1.08 22.81
C GLY A 341 7.82 -0.31 22.82
N PHE A 342 6.64 -0.48 22.20
CA PHE A 342 6.02 -1.79 22.05
C PHE A 342 6.92 -2.77 21.28
N GLY A 343 7.48 -2.33 20.15
CA GLY A 343 8.38 -3.15 19.34
C GLY A 343 9.65 -3.54 20.09
N MET A 344 10.26 -2.58 20.78
CA MET A 344 11.46 -2.81 21.59
C MET A 344 11.20 -3.81 22.73
N ALA A 345 10.12 -3.62 23.50
CA ALA A 345 9.77 -4.49 24.60
C ALA A 345 9.43 -5.91 24.13
N SER A 346 8.65 -6.03 23.04
CA SER A 346 8.28 -7.32 22.46
C SER A 346 9.49 -8.09 21.94
N TRP A 347 10.47 -7.38 21.37
CA TRP A 347 11.71 -7.98 20.91
C TRP A 347 12.56 -8.50 22.09
N LEU A 348 12.63 -7.78 23.20
CA LEU A 348 13.30 -8.28 24.41
C LEU A 348 12.64 -9.57 24.94
N VAL A 349 11.30 -9.67 24.90
CA VAL A 349 10.59 -10.92 25.22
C VAL A 349 10.95 -12.04 24.24
N HIS A 350 11.04 -11.74 22.95
CA HIS A 350 11.49 -12.69 21.92
C HIS A 350 12.91 -13.24 22.23
N GLU A 351 13.83 -12.34 22.60
CA GLU A 351 15.21 -12.65 23.04
C GLU A 351 15.28 -13.28 24.45
N LYS A 352 14.15 -13.72 25.00
CA LYS A 352 14.02 -14.47 26.26
C LYS A 352 14.36 -13.68 27.52
N PHE A 353 14.32 -12.35 27.47
CA PHE A 353 14.33 -11.54 28.70
C PHE A 353 12.97 -11.61 29.40
N THR A 354 12.98 -11.62 30.74
CA THR A 354 11.76 -11.42 31.53
C THR A 354 11.42 -9.93 31.56
N VAL A 355 10.43 -9.51 30.79
CA VAL A 355 10.07 -8.09 30.65
C VAL A 355 8.75 -7.76 31.35
N CYS A 356 8.79 -6.80 32.27
CA CYS A 356 7.62 -6.21 32.92
C CYS A 356 7.32 -4.84 32.31
N GLY A 357 6.20 -4.72 31.60
CA GLY A 357 5.79 -3.55 30.84
C GLY A 357 4.79 -2.66 31.58
N TYR A 358 4.92 -1.35 31.40
CA TYR A 358 3.90 -0.37 31.79
C TYR A 358 3.65 0.63 30.65
N ASP A 359 2.37 0.96 30.41
CA ASP A 359 1.95 2.08 29.60
C ASP A 359 0.66 2.67 30.17
N VAL A 360 0.46 3.97 29.95
CA VAL A 360 -0.76 4.67 30.38
C VAL A 360 -1.99 4.26 29.56
N TYR A 361 -1.79 3.63 28.41
CA TYR A 361 -2.83 3.16 27.51
C TYR A 361 -3.09 1.65 27.69
N PRO A 362 -4.22 1.25 28.31
CA PRO A 362 -4.50 -0.16 28.64
C PRO A 362 -4.43 -1.15 27.46
N PRO A 363 -4.89 -0.80 26.24
CA PRO A 363 -4.77 -1.72 25.10
C PRO A 363 -3.32 -2.08 24.73
N SER A 364 -2.35 -1.20 25.01
CA SER A 364 -0.92 -1.53 24.82
C SER A 364 -0.45 -2.62 25.78
N LEU A 365 -0.94 -2.60 27.02
CA LEU A 365 -0.64 -3.62 28.04
C LEU A 365 -1.25 -4.97 27.65
N GLU A 366 -2.54 -4.99 27.28
CA GLU A 366 -3.21 -6.23 26.83
C GLU A 366 -2.52 -6.85 25.61
N ARG A 367 -2.08 -6.02 24.66
CA ARG A 367 -1.32 -6.47 23.50
C ARG A 367 0.06 -6.99 23.90
N PHE A 368 0.68 -6.43 24.93
CA PHE A 368 2.00 -6.84 25.40
C PHE A 368 1.94 -8.18 26.14
N GLU A 369 0.88 -8.45 26.91
CA GLU A 369 0.64 -9.76 27.53
C GLU A 369 0.50 -10.87 26.49
N LYS A 370 -0.20 -10.59 25.38
CA LYS A 370 -0.39 -11.56 24.28
C LYS A 370 0.91 -11.99 23.61
N VAL A 371 1.96 -11.17 23.66
CA VAL A 371 3.29 -11.53 23.13
C VAL A 371 4.22 -12.14 24.18
N GLY A 372 3.71 -12.42 25.39
CA GLY A 372 4.44 -13.07 26.48
C GLY A 372 5.10 -12.12 27.48
N GLY A 373 4.84 -10.81 27.39
CA GLY A 373 5.29 -9.83 28.38
C GLY A 373 4.45 -9.86 29.65
N ILE A 374 4.99 -9.38 30.77
CA ILE A 374 4.25 -9.20 32.02
C ILE A 374 3.73 -7.76 32.06
N SER A 375 2.43 -7.52 32.25
CA SER A 375 1.92 -6.15 32.43
C SER A 375 1.97 -5.72 33.89
N SER A 376 1.86 -4.41 34.12
CA SER A 376 1.78 -3.80 35.45
C SER A 376 0.83 -2.61 35.44
N SER A 377 0.28 -2.28 36.60
CA SER A 377 -0.72 -1.21 36.75
C SER A 377 -0.12 0.18 37.03
N SER A 378 1.18 0.24 37.36
CA SER A 378 1.90 1.51 37.60
C SER A 378 3.41 1.38 37.31
N PRO A 379 4.12 2.50 37.08
CA PRO A 379 5.58 2.51 36.96
C PRO A 379 6.28 1.89 38.18
N GLU A 380 5.80 2.20 39.39
CA GLU A 380 6.30 1.63 40.65
C GLU A 380 6.21 0.10 40.67
N GLU A 381 5.09 -0.47 40.22
CA GLU A 381 4.91 -1.92 40.15
C GLU A 381 5.80 -2.56 39.09
N ALA A 382 5.94 -1.92 37.92
CA ALA A 382 6.73 -2.41 36.80
C ALA A 382 8.18 -2.71 37.20
N VAL A 383 8.77 -1.84 38.02
CA VAL A 383 10.20 -1.88 38.37
C VAL A 383 10.54 -2.75 39.57
N LYS A 384 9.55 -3.32 40.28
CA LYS A 384 9.81 -4.18 41.44
C LYS A 384 10.66 -5.38 41.04
N GLY A 385 11.86 -5.46 41.62
CA GLY A 385 12.84 -6.52 41.36
C GLY A 385 13.53 -6.44 39.99
N ALA A 386 13.33 -5.37 39.21
CA ALA A 386 14.03 -5.17 37.94
C ALA A 386 15.45 -4.60 38.17
N GLN A 387 16.44 -5.19 37.51
CA GLN A 387 17.81 -4.67 37.52
C GLN A 387 18.05 -3.59 36.47
N VAL A 388 17.29 -3.63 35.37
CA VAL A 388 17.35 -2.66 34.27
C VAL A 388 15.96 -2.12 34.00
N VAL A 389 15.84 -0.80 33.89
CA VAL A 389 14.60 -0.09 33.56
C VAL A 389 14.79 0.70 32.27
N VAL A 390 14.08 0.32 31.22
CA VAL A 390 14.10 1.02 29.93
C VAL A 390 12.95 2.02 29.88
N LEU A 391 13.26 3.28 29.59
CA LEU A 391 12.29 4.37 29.47
C LEU A 391 12.15 4.81 28.01
N MET A 392 10.98 4.59 27.43
CA MET A 392 10.64 4.99 26.06
C MET A 392 9.33 5.78 26.01
N VAL A 393 9.39 7.04 26.44
CA VAL A 393 8.29 7.99 26.51
C VAL A 393 8.51 9.17 25.54
N THR A 394 7.52 10.05 25.40
CA THR A 394 7.51 11.06 24.33
C THR A 394 8.48 12.21 24.60
N ASN A 395 8.55 12.69 25.85
CA ASN A 395 9.28 13.89 26.25
C ASN A 395 9.81 13.82 27.69
N GLN A 396 10.57 14.85 28.09
CA GLN A 396 11.21 14.93 29.41
C GLN A 396 10.20 15.04 30.57
N ASP A 397 9.03 15.67 30.37
CA ASP A 397 8.01 15.80 31.42
C ASP A 397 7.38 14.44 31.73
N GLN A 398 7.11 13.64 30.70
CA GLN A 398 6.68 12.25 30.86
C GLN A 398 7.75 11.42 31.55
N ALA A 399 9.03 11.56 31.16
CA ALA A 399 10.14 10.85 31.80
C ALA A 399 10.26 11.22 33.29
N GLN A 400 10.12 12.50 33.62
CA GLN A 400 10.10 12.96 35.01
C GLN A 400 8.90 12.39 35.78
N SER A 401 7.72 12.39 35.17
CA SER A 401 6.49 11.90 35.79
C SER A 401 6.53 10.39 36.06
N VAL A 402 7.04 9.58 35.13
CA VAL A 402 7.10 8.12 35.35
C VAL A 402 8.16 7.73 36.36
N LEU A 403 9.21 8.54 36.53
CA LEU A 403 10.27 8.30 37.50
C LEU A 403 9.92 8.81 38.90
N TYR A 404 9.45 10.05 39.03
CA TYR A 404 9.29 10.76 40.30
C TYR A 404 7.85 11.23 40.59
N GLY A 405 6.89 10.96 39.71
CA GLY A 405 5.48 11.27 39.95
C GLY A 405 4.83 10.37 41.00
N PRO A 406 3.52 10.55 41.26
CA PRO A 406 2.75 9.63 42.10
C PRO A 406 2.83 8.21 41.54
N GLN A 407 3.23 7.23 42.37
CA GLN A 407 3.55 5.86 41.94
C GLN A 407 4.66 5.78 40.87
N GLY A 408 5.63 6.69 40.94
CA GLY A 408 6.81 6.70 40.09
C GLY A 408 7.73 5.51 40.34
N ALA A 409 8.58 5.21 39.37
CA ALA A 409 9.50 4.09 39.42
C ALA A 409 10.59 4.23 40.50
N VAL A 410 11.16 5.43 40.70
CA VAL A 410 12.37 5.61 41.52
C VAL A 410 12.24 5.09 42.96
N PRO A 411 11.14 5.33 43.70
CA PRO A 411 10.96 4.78 45.03
C PRO A 411 11.10 3.26 45.11
N ALA A 412 10.68 2.51 44.08
CA ALA A 412 10.67 1.05 44.06
C ALA A 412 11.88 0.39 43.37
N LEU A 413 12.84 1.18 42.85
CA LEU A 413 14.08 0.65 42.27
C LEU A 413 14.94 -0.09 43.30
N ALA A 414 15.50 -1.23 42.90
CA ALA A 414 16.48 -1.96 43.69
C ALA A 414 17.81 -1.19 43.80
N ASN A 415 18.55 -1.44 44.88
CA ASN A 415 19.91 -0.92 45.04
C ASN A 415 20.78 -1.41 43.86
N GLY A 416 21.50 -0.50 43.21
CA GLY A 416 22.32 -0.83 42.04
C GLY A 416 21.56 -0.93 40.71
N ALA A 417 20.27 -0.63 40.64
CA ALA A 417 19.50 -0.68 39.40
C ALA A 417 19.99 0.35 38.36
N VAL A 418 19.77 0.05 37.07
CA VAL A 418 20.13 0.93 35.96
C VAL A 418 18.88 1.47 35.26
N VAL A 419 18.84 2.78 35.07
CA VAL A 419 17.84 3.43 34.21
C VAL A 419 18.46 3.65 32.84
N VAL A 420 17.81 3.17 31.78
CA VAL A 420 18.19 3.37 30.39
C VAL A 420 17.19 4.31 29.75
N LEU A 421 17.61 5.53 29.47
CA LEU A 421 16.76 6.55 28.86
C LEU A 421 16.88 6.51 27.34
N CYS A 422 15.86 5.97 26.66
CA CYS A 422 15.81 5.89 25.20
C CYS A 422 15.05 7.04 24.53
N SER A 423 14.39 7.87 25.34
CA SER A 423 13.53 8.96 24.87
C SER A 423 14.36 10.12 24.32
N THR A 424 13.86 10.82 23.30
CA THR A 424 14.51 12.04 22.80
C THR A 424 14.18 13.21 23.72
N VAL A 425 15.19 13.65 24.47
CA VAL A 425 15.12 14.71 25.49
C VAL A 425 16.32 15.65 25.38
N SER A 426 16.32 16.75 26.13
CA SER A 426 17.45 17.69 26.12
C SER A 426 18.68 17.11 26.84
N PRO A 427 19.92 17.33 26.34
CA PRO A 427 21.14 16.90 27.04
C PRO A 427 21.25 17.47 28.46
N ALA A 428 20.70 18.67 28.70
CA ALA A 428 20.65 19.29 30.02
C ALA A 428 19.76 18.50 31.00
N TYR A 429 18.60 18.03 30.54
CA TYR A 429 17.70 17.20 31.34
C TYR A 429 18.37 15.86 31.73
N VAL A 430 19.09 15.22 30.80
CA VAL A 430 19.74 13.93 31.12
C VAL A 430 20.80 14.08 32.20
N ARG A 431 21.62 15.15 32.14
CA ARG A 431 22.60 15.47 33.20
C ARG A 431 21.93 15.79 34.54
N GLN A 432 20.80 16.49 34.52
CA GLN A 432 20.01 16.73 35.73
C GLN A 432 19.48 15.42 36.31
N LEU A 433 18.97 14.52 35.47
CA LEU A 433 18.44 13.23 35.89
C LEU A 433 19.51 12.32 36.51
N GLU A 434 20.73 12.30 35.96
CA GLU A 434 21.87 11.60 36.57
C GLU A 434 22.15 12.10 38.00
N GLY A 435 22.15 13.41 38.20
CA GLY A 435 22.33 14.01 39.52
C GLY A 435 21.22 13.63 40.50
N GLN A 436 19.96 13.58 40.03
CA GLN A 436 18.83 13.14 40.86
C GLN A 436 18.95 11.67 41.25
N LEU A 437 19.23 10.78 40.29
CA LEU A 437 19.38 9.33 40.56
C LEU A 437 20.55 9.04 41.50
N THR A 438 21.66 9.76 41.34
CA THR A 438 22.82 9.65 42.24
C THR A 438 22.49 10.13 43.65
N GLY A 439 21.67 11.19 43.77
CA GLY A 439 21.20 11.74 45.03
C GLY A 439 20.34 10.80 45.88
N GLU A 440 19.76 9.75 45.28
CA GLU A 440 18.97 8.73 45.99
C GLU A 440 19.80 7.84 46.92
N GLY A 441 21.14 7.82 46.78
CA GLY A 441 22.03 7.05 47.66
C GLY A 441 21.93 5.53 47.54
N ARG A 442 21.30 5.01 46.46
CA ARG A 442 21.04 3.58 46.20
C ARG A 442 21.85 3.03 45.01
N ASP A 443 23.02 3.60 44.74
CA ASP A 443 23.91 3.22 43.62
C ASP A 443 23.18 3.11 42.27
N LEU A 444 22.19 3.98 42.05
CA LEU A 444 21.42 4.02 40.81
C LEU A 444 22.24 4.71 39.73
N VAL A 445 22.38 4.07 38.57
CA VAL A 445 23.15 4.61 37.45
C VAL A 445 22.29 4.78 36.20
N LEU A 446 22.65 5.76 35.37
CA LEU A 446 21.93 6.12 34.15
C LEU A 446 22.72 5.69 32.92
N VAL A 447 22.01 5.24 31.88
CA VAL A 447 22.50 5.20 30.50
C VAL A 447 21.66 6.17 29.67
N ASP A 448 22.32 7.16 29.08
CA ASP A 448 21.77 8.04 28.06
C ASP A 448 21.81 7.30 26.71
N ALA A 449 20.69 6.70 26.29
CA ALA A 449 20.66 5.79 25.15
C ALA A 449 19.54 6.08 24.13
N PRO A 450 19.43 7.33 23.61
CA PRO A 450 18.45 7.64 22.58
C PRO A 450 18.62 6.78 21.33
N VAL A 451 17.50 6.54 20.66
CA VAL A 451 17.40 5.56 19.56
C VAL A 451 17.05 6.18 18.21
N SER A 452 17.40 5.49 17.13
CA SER A 452 17.04 5.82 15.73
C SER A 452 16.71 4.56 14.93
N GLY A 453 15.76 4.65 14.00
CA GLY A 453 15.43 3.54 13.09
C GLY A 453 13.94 3.29 12.82
N GLY A 454 13.04 3.94 13.56
CA GLY A 454 11.58 3.78 13.38
C GLY A 454 11.03 2.45 13.93
N THR A 455 9.71 2.30 13.84
CA THR A 455 8.95 1.21 14.49
C THR A 455 9.31 -0.18 13.95
N GLY A 456 9.60 -0.28 12.66
CA GLY A 456 10.03 -1.54 12.03
C GLY A 456 11.37 -2.05 12.56
N ARG A 457 12.38 -1.18 12.69
CA ARG A 457 13.68 -1.58 13.27
C ARG A 457 13.56 -1.88 14.77
N ALA A 458 12.68 -1.18 15.48
CA ALA A 458 12.37 -1.47 16.89
C ALA A 458 11.79 -2.88 17.07
N ALA A 459 10.81 -3.26 16.24
CA ALA A 459 10.18 -4.57 16.29
C ALA A 459 11.12 -5.74 15.95
N ASN A 460 12.21 -5.46 15.22
CA ASN A 460 13.20 -6.44 14.81
C ASN A 460 14.51 -6.38 15.62
N GLY A 461 14.58 -5.57 16.69
CA GLY A 461 15.80 -5.42 17.48
C GLY A 461 17.01 -4.86 16.71
N THR A 462 16.78 -4.14 15.62
CA THR A 462 17.83 -3.66 14.71
C THR A 462 18.05 -2.16 14.81
N LEU A 463 17.71 -1.52 15.93
CA LEU A 463 17.85 -0.06 16.08
C LEU A 463 19.32 0.37 16.03
N THR A 464 19.52 1.65 15.73
CA THR A 464 20.77 2.36 16.05
C THR A 464 20.59 3.00 17.42
N ILE A 465 21.45 2.65 18.39
CA ILE A 465 21.43 3.20 19.76
C ILE A 465 22.71 4.02 19.99
N MET A 466 22.55 5.25 20.47
CA MET A 466 23.64 6.19 20.77
C MET A 466 23.80 6.25 22.29
N ALA A 467 24.60 5.38 22.86
CA ALA A 467 24.64 5.17 24.31
C ALA A 467 25.84 5.87 24.97
N ALA A 468 25.59 6.62 26.04
CA ALA A 468 26.60 7.21 26.90
C ALA A 468 26.31 6.91 28.38
N GLY A 469 27.35 6.68 29.18
CA GLY A 469 27.22 6.29 30.58
C GLY A 469 28.56 5.83 31.17
N SER A 470 28.56 5.41 32.42
CA SER A 470 29.73 4.85 33.10
C SER A 470 29.98 3.38 32.72
N ASN A 471 31.19 2.87 32.93
CA ASN A 471 31.52 1.45 32.73
C ASN A 471 30.60 0.55 33.58
N THR A 472 30.26 0.96 34.79
CA THR A 472 29.30 0.26 35.66
C THR A 472 27.90 0.20 35.01
N ALA A 473 27.43 1.29 34.41
CA ALA A 473 26.13 1.32 33.74
C ALA A 473 26.11 0.38 32.52
N PHE A 474 27.17 0.38 31.70
CA PHE A 474 27.29 -0.52 30.55
C PHE A 474 27.48 -1.98 30.93
N HIS A 475 28.23 -2.26 32.01
CA HIS A 475 28.35 -3.61 32.54
C HIS A 475 26.99 -4.17 32.99
N ARG A 476 26.11 -3.33 33.55
CA ARG A 476 24.79 -3.75 34.04
C ARG A 476 23.69 -3.79 32.95
N ALA A 477 23.74 -2.91 31.95
CA ALA A 477 22.68 -2.78 30.93
C ALA A 477 23.11 -3.15 29.49
N GLY A 478 24.38 -3.44 29.26
CA GLY A 478 24.95 -3.68 27.92
C GLY A 478 24.30 -4.82 27.16
N SER A 479 23.88 -5.89 27.84
CA SER A 479 23.19 -7.04 27.24
C SER A 479 21.82 -6.64 26.68
N VAL A 480 21.07 -5.82 27.42
CA VAL A 480 19.77 -5.28 26.99
C VAL A 480 19.93 -4.30 25.82
N LEU A 481 20.93 -3.42 25.89
CA LEU A 481 21.23 -2.48 24.80
C LEU A 481 21.58 -3.22 23.50
N LYS A 482 22.46 -4.22 23.58
CA LYS A 482 22.84 -5.07 22.43
C LYS A 482 21.64 -5.78 21.83
N ALA A 483 20.79 -6.36 22.66
CA ALA A 483 19.61 -7.10 22.20
C ALA A 483 18.63 -6.22 21.39
N MET A 484 18.57 -4.92 21.66
CA MET A 484 17.68 -3.99 20.96
C MET A 484 18.32 -3.32 19.73
N SER A 485 19.59 -3.59 19.42
CA SER A 485 20.36 -2.83 18.43
C SER A 485 21.05 -3.71 17.39
N ALA A 486 21.06 -3.24 16.14
CA ALA A 486 22.03 -3.70 15.14
C ALA A 486 23.33 -2.88 15.23
N ASN A 487 23.21 -1.58 15.54
CA ASN A 487 24.34 -0.66 15.69
C ASN A 487 24.29 -0.02 17.08
N LEU A 488 25.13 -0.49 17.99
CA LEU A 488 25.31 0.12 19.31
C LEU A 488 26.58 0.98 19.30
N TYR A 489 26.40 2.30 19.34
CA TYR A 489 27.50 3.23 19.43
C TYR A 489 27.68 3.69 20.87
N ILE A 490 28.88 3.48 21.42
CA ILE A 490 29.27 4.01 22.72
C ILE A 490 29.88 5.40 22.51
N ILE A 491 29.23 6.41 23.05
CA ILE A 491 29.58 7.81 22.83
C ILE A 491 30.46 8.29 23.99
N PRO A 492 31.71 8.70 23.75
CA PRO A 492 32.56 9.28 24.79
C PRO A 492 32.04 10.67 25.20
N GLY A 493 32.35 11.09 26.44
CA GLY A 493 31.94 12.39 26.98
C GLY A 493 30.92 12.34 28.13
N GLY A 494 30.54 11.14 28.57
CA GLY A 494 29.66 10.93 29.72
C GLY A 494 28.18 11.25 29.43
N ILE A 495 27.38 11.36 30.49
CA ILE A 495 25.93 11.55 30.37
C ILE A 495 25.57 12.84 29.62
N GLY A 496 24.64 12.71 28.68
CA GLY A 496 24.19 13.76 27.78
C GLY A 496 24.87 13.73 26.41
N ALA A 497 25.96 12.99 26.23
CA ALA A 497 26.63 12.87 24.95
C ALA A 497 25.78 12.12 23.90
N GLY A 498 25.10 11.04 24.31
CA GLY A 498 24.16 10.29 23.45
C GLY A 498 22.99 11.18 22.99
N SER A 499 22.38 11.91 23.93
CA SER A 499 21.34 12.89 23.64
C SER A 499 21.81 14.06 22.78
N THR A 500 23.08 14.45 22.88
CA THR A 500 23.66 15.50 22.02
C THR A 500 23.81 15.01 20.58
N VAL A 501 24.30 13.78 20.37
CA VAL A 501 24.36 13.15 19.04
C VAL A 501 22.95 13.02 18.44
N LYS A 502 21.99 12.55 19.24
CA LYS A 502 20.59 12.44 18.81
C LYS A 502 19.99 13.80 18.42
N MET A 503 20.26 14.85 19.19
CA MET A 503 19.81 16.20 18.88
C MET A 503 20.33 16.67 17.52
N VAL A 504 21.63 16.47 17.22
CA VAL A 504 22.19 16.81 15.90
C VAL A 504 21.54 15.98 14.79
N ASN A 505 21.29 14.69 15.03
CA ASN A 505 20.53 13.86 14.08
C ASN A 505 19.10 14.40 13.85
N GLN A 506 18.41 14.85 14.90
CA GLN A 506 17.05 15.40 14.77
C GLN A 506 17.02 16.77 14.09
N LEU A 507 18.07 17.58 14.21
CA LEU A 507 18.25 18.79 13.40
C LEU A 507 18.19 18.44 11.91
N LEU A 508 19.05 17.53 11.47
CA LEU A 508 19.10 17.09 10.08
C LEU A 508 17.78 16.48 9.63
N ALA A 509 17.24 15.53 10.41
CA ALA A 509 15.98 14.87 10.10
C ALA A 509 14.82 15.87 9.92
N GLY A 510 14.64 16.81 10.85
CA GLY A 510 13.55 17.79 10.78
C GLY A 510 13.67 18.73 9.58
N VAL A 511 14.88 19.22 9.29
CA VAL A 511 15.11 20.05 8.10
C VAL A 511 14.93 19.24 6.82
N HIS A 512 15.30 17.96 6.80
CA HIS A 512 15.11 17.11 5.63
C HIS A 512 13.62 16.84 5.37
N VAL A 513 12.78 16.63 6.39
CA VAL A 513 11.33 16.52 6.23
C VAL A 513 10.73 17.82 5.69
N ALA A 514 11.07 18.95 6.29
CA ALA A 514 10.58 20.26 5.88
C ALA A 514 11.02 20.64 4.45
N SER A 515 12.29 20.40 4.09
CA SER A 515 12.78 20.62 2.73
C SER A 515 12.16 19.67 1.72
N SER A 516 11.81 18.44 2.11
CA SER A 516 11.08 17.51 1.24
C SER A 516 9.69 18.04 0.91
N ALA A 517 8.96 18.57 1.90
CA ALA A 517 7.66 19.23 1.71
C ALA A 517 7.78 20.47 0.81
N GLU A 518 8.75 21.36 1.07
CA GLU A 518 9.02 22.56 0.27
C GLU A 518 9.40 22.20 -1.18
N GLY A 519 10.30 21.23 -1.35
CA GLY A 519 10.82 20.82 -2.66
C GLY A 519 9.79 20.11 -3.52
N ILE A 520 8.99 19.19 -2.96
CA ILE A 520 7.95 18.49 -3.73
C ILE A 520 6.80 19.41 -4.12
N ALA A 521 6.41 20.34 -3.22
CA ALA A 521 5.41 21.35 -3.52
C ALA A 521 5.91 22.35 -4.57
N PHE A 522 7.21 22.71 -4.55
CA PHE A 522 7.82 23.50 -5.60
C PHE A 522 7.84 22.76 -6.94
N GLY A 523 8.15 21.46 -6.94
CA GLY A 523 8.04 20.61 -8.12
C GLY A 523 6.62 20.58 -8.72
N ALA A 524 5.60 20.44 -7.87
CA ALA A 524 4.20 20.55 -8.29
C ALA A 524 3.90 21.92 -8.90
N ARG A 525 4.39 23.00 -8.28
CA ARG A 525 4.20 24.38 -8.78
C ARG A 525 4.85 24.61 -10.16
N LEU A 526 5.98 23.96 -10.43
CA LEU A 526 6.68 23.99 -11.72
C LEU A 526 5.93 23.22 -12.83
N GLY A 527 4.85 22.50 -12.47
CA GLY A 527 4.08 21.65 -13.38
C GLY A 527 4.72 20.28 -13.63
N LEU A 528 5.62 19.84 -12.74
CA LEU A 528 6.21 18.51 -12.83
C LEU A 528 5.30 17.46 -12.18
N ASN A 529 5.33 16.24 -12.71
CA ASN A 529 4.71 15.11 -12.04
C ASN A 529 5.50 14.76 -10.77
N THR A 530 4.86 14.91 -9.60
CA THR A 530 5.51 14.77 -8.29
C THR A 530 6.01 13.35 -8.00
N ARG A 531 5.42 12.31 -8.61
CA ARG A 531 5.95 10.93 -8.51
C ARG A 531 7.24 10.77 -9.30
N VAL A 532 7.34 11.39 -10.47
CA VAL A 532 8.57 11.43 -11.27
C VAL A 532 9.65 12.22 -10.54
N VAL A 533 9.28 13.35 -9.92
CA VAL A 533 10.20 14.12 -9.06
C VAL A 533 10.75 13.23 -7.94
N PHE A 534 9.88 12.47 -7.27
CA PHE A 534 10.29 11.56 -6.21
C PHE A 534 11.28 10.50 -6.69
N ASP A 535 11.02 9.83 -7.81
CA ASP A 535 11.91 8.78 -8.33
C ASP A 535 13.27 9.35 -8.76
N ILE A 536 13.26 10.47 -9.51
CA ILE A 536 14.49 11.11 -9.98
C ILE A 536 15.33 11.61 -8.80
N VAL A 537 14.73 12.32 -7.85
CA VAL A 537 15.43 12.89 -6.69
C VAL A 537 15.97 11.79 -5.79
N SER A 538 15.21 10.70 -5.58
CA SER A 538 15.64 9.55 -4.76
C SER A 538 16.95 8.93 -5.26
N ASN A 539 17.25 9.10 -6.54
CA ASN A 539 18.43 8.58 -7.22
C ASN A 539 19.50 9.65 -7.54
N SER A 540 19.29 10.88 -7.06
CA SER A 540 20.12 12.04 -7.37
C SER A 540 20.73 12.67 -6.10
N SER A 541 21.53 13.72 -6.26
CA SER A 541 22.22 14.40 -5.15
C SER A 541 21.30 15.08 -4.14
N GLY A 542 20.05 15.37 -4.49
CA GLY A 542 19.05 15.93 -3.58
C GLY A 542 18.37 14.91 -2.67
N SER A 543 18.75 13.63 -2.73
CA SER A 543 18.15 12.58 -1.90
C SER A 543 18.55 12.68 -0.42
N SER A 544 17.59 12.40 0.46
CA SER A 544 17.83 12.15 1.88
C SER A 544 17.01 10.95 2.36
N TRP A 545 17.38 10.38 3.50
CA TRP A 545 16.61 9.29 4.09
C TRP A 545 15.15 9.71 4.37
N MET A 546 14.97 10.94 4.88
CA MET A 546 13.63 11.50 5.13
C MET A 546 12.85 11.78 3.85
N PHE A 547 13.51 12.21 2.76
CA PHE A 547 12.84 12.38 1.47
C PHE A 547 12.27 11.05 0.98
N MET A 548 13.09 9.99 0.96
CA MET A 548 12.68 8.65 0.53
C MET A 548 11.57 8.07 1.41
N ASN A 549 11.54 8.43 2.70
CA ASN A 549 10.58 7.87 3.64
C ASN A 549 9.27 8.67 3.72
N ARG A 550 9.30 10.01 3.70
CA ARG A 550 8.12 10.87 3.94
C ARG A 550 7.42 11.34 2.68
N VAL A 551 8.13 11.53 1.57
CA VAL A 551 7.47 11.96 0.32
C VAL A 551 6.42 10.97 -0.16
N PRO A 552 6.58 9.63 -0.03
CA PRO A 552 5.50 8.70 -0.34
C PRO A 552 4.18 9.03 0.38
N HIS A 553 4.24 9.38 1.67
CA HIS A 553 3.05 9.78 2.44
C HIS A 553 2.41 11.05 1.85
N MET A 554 3.22 12.03 1.42
CA MET A 554 2.75 13.26 0.76
C MET A 554 2.10 12.98 -0.61
N LEU A 555 2.63 12.01 -1.37
CA LEU A 555 2.14 11.64 -2.69
C LEU A 555 0.88 10.78 -2.65
N ASP A 556 0.73 9.98 -1.60
CA ASP A 556 -0.41 9.08 -1.39
C ASP A 556 -1.56 9.75 -0.62
N ASP A 557 -1.36 10.97 -0.12
CA ASP A 557 -2.31 11.72 0.73
C ASP A 557 -2.68 10.95 2.02
N ASP A 558 -1.80 10.02 2.46
CA ASP A 558 -1.95 9.23 3.69
C ASP A 558 -1.08 9.84 4.80
N TYR A 559 -1.75 10.40 5.80
CA TYR A 559 -1.10 11.03 6.95
C TYR A 559 -1.40 10.30 8.25
N THR A 560 -1.61 8.98 8.16
CA THR A 560 -1.68 8.09 9.32
C THR A 560 -0.40 8.25 10.15
N PRO A 561 -0.49 8.67 11.42
CA PRO A 561 0.68 9.12 12.17
C PRO A 561 1.55 7.95 12.61
N TYR A 562 2.65 7.71 11.89
CA TYR A 562 3.77 6.87 12.37
C TYR A 562 4.75 7.70 13.21
N SER A 563 4.84 8.99 12.88
CA SER A 563 5.55 10.03 13.63
C SER A 563 4.74 11.32 13.49
N ALA A 564 4.18 11.81 14.60
CA ALA A 564 3.32 12.98 14.55
C ALA A 564 4.12 14.26 14.21
N LEU A 565 3.51 15.19 13.48
CA LEU A 565 4.11 16.48 13.12
C LEU A 565 4.66 17.24 14.35
N ASP A 566 3.93 17.23 15.47
CA ASP A 566 4.34 17.89 16.71
C ASP A 566 5.61 17.29 17.34
N ILE A 567 6.03 16.08 16.97
CA ILE A 567 7.32 15.51 17.40
C ILE A 567 8.48 16.40 16.94
N PHE A 568 8.41 16.96 15.73
CA PHE A 568 9.46 17.85 15.23
C PHE A 568 9.40 19.26 15.84
N ILE A 569 8.24 19.72 16.36
CA ILE A 569 8.20 20.93 17.19
C ILE A 569 9.00 20.71 18.46
N LYS A 570 8.79 19.57 19.14
CA LYS A 570 9.55 19.21 20.33
C LYS A 570 11.04 19.07 20.03
N ASP A 571 11.40 18.26 19.04
CA ASP A 571 12.81 17.92 18.76
C ASP A 571 13.60 19.12 18.24
N LEU A 572 13.05 19.91 17.30
CA LEU A 572 13.71 21.15 16.86
C LEU A 572 13.66 22.24 17.94
N GLY A 573 12.70 22.18 18.88
CA GLY A 573 12.69 23.01 20.08
C GLY A 573 13.87 22.71 21.02
N ILE A 574 14.24 21.43 21.16
CA ILE A 574 15.46 21.02 21.89
C ILE A 574 16.71 21.57 21.17
N VAL A 575 16.79 21.39 19.86
CA VAL A 575 17.89 21.93 19.04
C VAL A 575 18.02 23.44 19.23
N SER A 576 16.93 24.19 19.11
CA SER A 576 16.91 25.65 19.26
C SER A 576 17.36 26.10 20.66
N SER A 577 16.87 25.41 21.70
CA SER A 577 17.24 25.71 23.08
C SER A 577 18.73 25.46 23.35
N GLU A 578 19.29 24.36 22.84
CA GLU A 578 20.69 24.03 23.03
C GLU A 578 21.62 24.90 22.19
N ALA A 579 21.23 25.21 20.94
CA ALA A 579 21.95 26.15 20.08
C ALA A 579 22.06 27.53 20.77
N LYS A 580 20.95 28.01 21.36
CA LYS A 580 20.94 29.23 22.19
C LYS A 580 21.87 29.11 23.40
N ARG A 581 21.85 27.98 24.12
CA ARG A 581 22.76 27.75 25.28
C ARG A 581 24.23 27.78 24.88
N LEU A 582 24.56 27.29 23.68
CA LEU A 582 25.92 27.23 23.13
C LEU A 582 26.35 28.51 22.40
N ASN A 583 25.46 29.50 22.33
CA ASN A 583 25.60 30.74 21.54
C ASN A 583 25.84 30.50 20.04
N LEU A 584 25.30 29.41 19.49
CA LEU A 584 25.42 29.05 18.07
C LEU A 584 24.11 29.39 17.33
N PRO A 585 24.14 30.23 16.28
CA PRO A 585 22.98 30.42 15.41
C PRO A 585 22.59 29.12 14.72
N ALA A 586 21.30 28.78 14.65
CA ALA A 586 20.81 27.61 13.93
C ALA A 586 19.71 27.99 12.92
N PRO A 587 20.01 28.79 11.87
CA PRO A 587 19.03 29.31 10.93
C PRO A 587 18.29 28.22 10.15
N MET A 588 18.94 27.10 9.79
CA MET A 588 18.25 26.01 9.09
C MET A 588 17.25 25.32 10.02
N ALA A 589 17.68 24.95 11.23
CA ALA A 589 16.82 24.35 12.24
C ALA A 589 15.65 25.27 12.64
N SER A 590 15.94 26.57 12.80
CA SER A 590 14.94 27.57 13.20
C SER A 590 13.89 27.78 12.11
N THR A 591 14.32 27.83 10.84
CA THR A 591 13.40 27.96 9.70
C THR A 591 12.48 26.74 9.60
N ALA A 592 13.02 25.52 9.73
CA ALA A 592 12.22 24.31 9.75
C ALA A 592 11.23 24.29 10.94
N LEU A 593 11.68 24.68 12.14
CA LEU A 593 10.81 24.77 13.32
C LEU A 593 9.61 25.70 13.09
N GLN A 594 9.81 26.85 12.44
CA GLN A 594 8.70 27.76 12.12
C GLN A 594 7.69 27.13 11.14
N GLN A 595 8.15 26.31 10.18
CA GLN A 595 7.24 25.58 9.30
C GLN A 595 6.41 24.54 10.06
N PHE A 596 7.03 23.76 10.94
CA PHE A 596 6.30 22.79 11.79
C PHE A 596 5.30 23.49 12.72
N LEU A 597 5.68 24.60 13.35
CA LEU A 597 4.75 25.42 14.14
C LEU A 597 3.57 25.91 13.30
N SER A 598 3.79 26.30 12.05
CA SER A 598 2.72 26.69 11.12
C SER A 598 1.78 25.51 10.80
N GLY A 599 2.33 24.32 10.57
CA GLY A 599 1.54 23.10 10.34
C GLY A 599 0.70 22.68 11.55
N SER A 600 1.27 22.76 12.76
CA SER A 600 0.54 22.49 14.00
C SER A 600 -0.57 23.51 14.24
N ALA A 601 -0.27 24.81 14.04
CA ALA A 601 -1.27 25.88 14.12
C ALA A 601 -2.41 25.74 13.09
N ALA A 602 -2.12 25.14 11.93
CA ALA A 602 -3.12 24.78 10.92
C ALA A 602 -3.94 23.51 11.25
N GLY A 603 -3.71 22.88 12.41
CA GLY A 603 -4.45 21.71 12.88
C GLY A 603 -3.86 20.35 12.47
N PHE A 604 -2.64 20.32 11.92
CA PHE A 604 -2.00 19.10 11.44
C PHE A 604 -1.10 18.41 12.48
N GLY A 605 -1.00 18.95 13.71
CA GLY A 605 -0.04 18.51 14.72
C GLY A 605 -0.05 17.01 15.08
N ARG A 606 -1.24 16.39 15.05
CA ARG A 606 -1.43 14.96 15.35
C ARG A 606 -1.34 14.04 14.12
N GLN A 607 -1.22 14.60 12.92
CA GLN A 607 -1.04 13.82 11.69
C GLN A 607 0.42 13.44 11.52
N ASP A 608 0.72 12.52 10.59
CA ASP A 608 2.10 12.20 10.21
C ASP A 608 2.88 13.48 9.86
N ASP A 609 4.16 13.54 10.21
CA ASP A 609 5.00 14.72 9.99
C ASP A 609 5.14 15.10 8.49
N ALA A 610 4.84 14.18 7.57
CA ALA A 610 4.68 14.47 6.14
C ALA A 610 3.52 15.44 5.84
N ALA A 611 2.55 15.59 6.75
CA ALA A 611 1.44 16.55 6.63
C ALA A 611 1.90 18.00 6.57
N LEU A 612 3.17 18.29 6.88
CA LEU A 612 3.75 19.61 6.69
C LEU A 612 3.60 20.12 5.24
N VAL A 613 3.57 19.22 4.24
CA VAL A 613 3.32 19.59 2.84
C VAL A 613 2.01 20.35 2.64
N LYS A 614 0.99 20.07 3.46
CA LYS A 614 -0.32 20.75 3.41
C LYS A 614 -0.23 22.24 3.69
N VAL A 615 0.80 22.69 4.41
CA VAL A 615 1.04 24.14 4.60
C VAL A 615 1.34 24.80 3.25
N PHE A 616 2.18 24.18 2.42
CA PHE A 616 2.47 24.69 1.08
C PHE A 616 1.27 24.57 0.14
N GLU A 617 0.51 23.46 0.20
CA GLU A 617 -0.73 23.30 -0.56
C GLU A 617 -1.75 24.39 -0.21
N MET A 618 -1.92 24.69 1.08
CA MET A 618 -2.85 25.71 1.57
C MET A 618 -2.47 27.12 1.13
N ILE A 619 -1.20 27.51 1.23
CA ILE A 619 -0.78 28.89 0.93
C ILE A 619 -0.59 29.18 -0.56
N THR A 620 -0.37 28.14 -1.38
CA THR A 620 -0.09 28.31 -2.83
C THR A 620 -1.16 27.73 -3.75
N GLY A 621 -2.07 26.91 -3.23
CA GLY A 621 -3.11 26.23 -4.00
C GLY A 621 -2.60 25.06 -4.86
N VAL A 622 -1.33 24.67 -4.75
CA VAL A 622 -0.82 23.46 -5.41
C VAL A 622 -1.33 22.21 -4.71
N LYS A 623 -1.46 21.11 -5.44
CA LYS A 623 -1.66 19.78 -4.85
C LYS A 623 -0.47 18.90 -5.21
N VAL A 624 0.15 18.31 -4.20
CA VAL A 624 1.30 17.42 -4.34
C VAL A 624 0.85 16.01 -4.65
N ALA A 625 -0.26 15.56 -4.05
CA ALA A 625 -0.90 14.31 -4.43
C ALA A 625 -1.37 14.43 -5.89
N SER A 626 -0.70 13.71 -6.77
CA SER A 626 -1.14 13.54 -8.15
C SER A 626 -2.01 12.29 -8.23
N PRO A 627 -3.00 12.22 -9.15
CA PRO A 627 -3.59 10.95 -9.55
C PRO A 627 -2.47 9.95 -9.86
N LYS A 628 -2.65 8.66 -9.55
CA LYS A 628 -1.71 7.61 -9.99
C LYS A 628 -1.79 7.48 -11.52
N VAL A 629 -1.19 8.42 -12.24
CA VAL A 629 -0.99 8.37 -13.69
C VAL A 629 0.27 7.51 -13.92
N PRO A 630 0.21 6.45 -14.73
CA PRO A 630 1.37 5.61 -15.01
C PRO A 630 2.47 6.43 -15.68
N LEU A 631 3.70 6.26 -15.23
CA LEU A 631 4.88 6.61 -16.02
C LEU A 631 4.97 5.68 -17.25
N PRO A 632 5.27 6.17 -18.46
CA PRO A 632 5.61 5.30 -19.58
C PRO A 632 7.00 4.68 -19.32
N ILE A 633 7.02 3.39 -18.94
CA ILE A 633 8.27 2.63 -18.86
C ILE A 633 8.76 2.32 -20.28
N GLN A 634 9.72 3.09 -20.78
CA GLN A 634 10.59 2.62 -21.86
C GLN A 634 11.60 1.62 -21.28
N GLY A 635 11.65 0.44 -21.90
CA GLY A 635 12.47 -0.69 -21.48
C GLY A 635 13.92 -0.33 -21.12
N GLY A 636 14.19 -0.33 -19.82
CA GLY A 636 15.53 -0.39 -19.25
C GLY A 636 15.72 -1.79 -18.68
N ALA A 637 16.65 -2.55 -19.25
CA ALA A 637 17.07 -3.83 -18.72
C ALA A 637 17.72 -3.61 -17.33
N THR A 638 16.93 -3.66 -16.26
CA THR A 638 17.45 -3.92 -14.93
C THR A 638 17.64 -5.43 -14.82
N ASN A 639 18.87 -5.86 -14.51
CA ASN A 639 19.14 -7.21 -14.02
C ASN A 639 18.41 -7.41 -12.69
N ASN A 640 17.11 -7.70 -12.77
CA ASN A 640 16.31 -8.20 -11.67
C ASN A 640 15.90 -9.61 -12.08
N THR A 641 16.24 -10.59 -11.26
CA THR A 641 16.08 -12.03 -11.50
C THR A 641 14.62 -12.51 -11.54
N SER A 642 13.67 -11.63 -11.84
CA SER A 642 12.25 -11.93 -12.03
C SER A 642 11.94 -12.03 -13.53
N LYS A 643 11.53 -13.21 -13.99
CA LYS A 643 11.06 -13.45 -15.38
C LYS A 643 9.78 -12.65 -15.73
N PHE A 644 9.04 -12.13 -14.73
CA PHE A 644 7.71 -11.52 -14.90
C PHE A 644 7.75 -9.99 -14.79
N THR A 645 6.94 -9.33 -15.62
CA THR A 645 6.81 -7.86 -15.65
C THR A 645 6.07 -7.38 -14.41
N LYS A 646 6.61 -6.36 -13.73
CA LYS A 646 5.95 -5.75 -12.57
C LYS A 646 5.09 -4.58 -13.03
N PHE A 647 3.83 -4.57 -12.61
CA PHE A 647 2.86 -3.54 -12.97
C PHE A 647 2.58 -2.63 -11.77
N GLU A 648 2.24 -1.38 -12.02
CA GLU A 648 1.91 -0.43 -10.95
C GLU A 648 0.44 -0.57 -10.50
N LYS A 649 0.17 -0.19 -9.25
CA LYS A 649 -1.20 0.01 -8.77
C LYS A 649 -1.80 1.24 -9.43
N LEU A 650 -2.96 1.11 -10.07
CA LEU A 650 -3.63 2.23 -10.73
C LEU A 650 -4.66 2.87 -9.81
N GLU A 651 -5.01 4.14 -10.02
CA GLU A 651 -6.18 4.74 -9.36
C GLU A 651 -7.42 4.44 -10.21
N LYS A 652 -8.48 3.94 -9.58
CA LYS A 652 -9.60 3.28 -10.25
C LYS A 652 -10.44 4.28 -11.06
N GLU A 653 -10.88 5.37 -10.47
CA GLU A 653 -11.80 6.29 -11.14
C GLU A 653 -11.18 6.96 -12.36
N ASN A 654 -9.96 7.51 -12.25
CA ASN A 654 -9.26 8.13 -13.37
C ASN A 654 -8.91 7.10 -14.45
N THR A 655 -8.48 5.90 -14.07
CA THR A 655 -8.21 4.83 -15.06
C THR A 655 -9.47 4.52 -15.85
N LEU A 656 -10.61 4.33 -15.18
CA LEU A 656 -11.88 4.03 -15.85
C LEU A 656 -12.38 5.19 -16.72
N GLN A 657 -12.18 6.44 -16.27
CA GLN A 657 -12.54 7.64 -17.04
C GLN A 657 -11.64 7.87 -18.27
N ALA A 658 -10.38 7.44 -18.21
CA ALA A 658 -9.43 7.56 -19.31
C ALA A 658 -9.66 6.55 -20.45
N LEU A 659 -10.43 5.48 -20.21
CA LEU A 659 -10.76 4.49 -21.23
C LEU A 659 -11.67 5.09 -22.31
N PRO A 660 -11.63 4.54 -23.55
CA PRO A 660 -12.61 4.88 -24.58
C PRO A 660 -14.05 4.76 -24.05
N LYS A 661 -14.99 5.57 -24.53
CA LYS A 661 -16.41 5.45 -24.13
C LYS A 661 -16.94 4.05 -24.43
N GLU A 662 -17.79 3.53 -23.54
CA GLU A 662 -18.43 2.21 -23.73
C GLU A 662 -19.21 2.13 -25.04
N TRP A 663 -19.35 0.91 -25.56
CA TRP A 663 -20.11 0.66 -26.78
C TRP A 663 -21.56 1.17 -26.61
N PRO A 664 -22.03 2.04 -27.53
CA PRO A 664 -23.26 2.80 -27.31
C PRO A 664 -24.54 1.94 -27.35
N GLU A 665 -24.52 0.85 -28.12
CA GLU A 665 -25.69 -0.01 -28.31
C GLU A 665 -25.78 -1.10 -27.24
N ASP A 666 -27.00 -1.47 -26.86
CA ASP A 666 -27.25 -2.54 -25.90
C ASP A 666 -27.03 -3.92 -26.53
N ALA A 667 -25.81 -4.43 -26.43
CA ALA A 667 -25.42 -5.71 -27.01
C ALA A 667 -26.22 -6.91 -26.45
N VAL A 668 -26.90 -6.75 -25.31
CA VAL A 668 -27.80 -7.78 -24.75
C VAL A 668 -28.97 -8.08 -25.68
N GLU A 669 -29.50 -7.09 -26.41
CA GLU A 669 -30.61 -7.31 -27.34
C GLU A 669 -30.22 -8.24 -28.50
N GLU A 670 -28.96 -8.15 -28.96
CA GLU A 670 -28.42 -9.05 -29.99
C GLU A 670 -28.29 -10.48 -29.47
N VAL A 671 -27.83 -10.65 -28.22
CA VAL A 671 -27.73 -11.96 -27.56
C VAL A 671 -29.12 -12.62 -27.48
N LEU A 672 -30.10 -11.90 -26.93
CA LEU A 672 -31.48 -12.37 -26.77
C LEU A 672 -32.15 -12.69 -28.12
N LYS A 673 -31.78 -11.98 -29.19
CA LYS A 673 -32.29 -12.24 -30.54
C LYS A 673 -31.81 -13.60 -31.07
N VAL A 674 -30.52 -13.92 -30.91
CA VAL A 674 -29.96 -15.20 -31.37
C VAL A 674 -30.49 -16.37 -30.54
N GLU A 675 -30.72 -16.16 -29.24
CA GLU A 675 -31.37 -17.15 -28.36
C GLU A 675 -32.81 -17.45 -28.80
N LYS A 676 -33.62 -16.41 -29.06
CA LYS A 676 -34.99 -16.57 -29.57
C LYS A 676 -35.07 -17.28 -30.92
N GLU A 677 -34.03 -17.19 -31.74
CA GLU A 677 -33.94 -17.91 -33.02
C GLU A 677 -33.57 -19.40 -32.85
N GLY A 678 -33.33 -19.88 -31.61
CA GLY A 678 -33.01 -21.27 -31.31
C GLY A 678 -31.62 -21.70 -31.82
N ARG A 679 -30.73 -20.73 -32.06
CA ARG A 679 -29.40 -20.94 -32.67
C ARG A 679 -28.26 -20.94 -31.65
N ALA A 680 -28.54 -20.58 -30.39
CA ALA A 680 -27.54 -20.54 -29.33
C ALA A 680 -27.28 -21.94 -28.74
N LYS A 681 -26.02 -22.21 -28.41
CA LYS A 681 -25.62 -23.41 -27.65
C LYS A 681 -25.98 -23.23 -26.18
N VAL A 682 -26.36 -24.33 -25.53
CA VAL A 682 -26.57 -24.38 -24.08
C VAL A 682 -25.25 -24.18 -23.35
N LEU A 683 -25.21 -23.30 -22.35
CA LEU A 683 -24.02 -23.12 -21.51
C LEU A 683 -24.05 -24.07 -20.32
N VAL A 684 -23.12 -25.01 -20.33
CA VAL A 684 -22.91 -25.94 -19.20
C VAL A 684 -21.76 -25.41 -18.37
N VAL A 685 -22.09 -24.83 -17.22
CA VAL A 685 -21.12 -24.15 -16.36
C VAL A 685 -20.65 -25.11 -15.28
N LEU A 686 -19.36 -25.44 -15.29
CA LEU A 686 -18.71 -26.17 -14.21
C LEU A 686 -18.16 -25.17 -13.21
N ASP A 687 -18.78 -25.09 -12.03
CA ASP A 687 -18.47 -24.09 -11.01
C ASP A 687 -17.57 -24.69 -9.93
N ASP A 688 -16.32 -24.22 -9.88
CA ASP A 688 -15.28 -24.74 -8.99
C ASP A 688 -15.50 -24.38 -7.50
N ASP A 689 -16.41 -23.44 -7.23
CA ASP A 689 -16.96 -23.09 -5.92
C ASP A 689 -18.41 -22.59 -6.06
N PRO A 690 -19.25 -22.55 -5.01
CA PRO A 690 -20.68 -22.24 -5.14
C PRO A 690 -20.98 -20.75 -5.41
N THR A 691 -19.96 -19.90 -5.45
CA THR A 691 -20.15 -18.47 -5.61
C THR A 691 -20.34 -18.06 -7.07
N GLY A 692 -20.23 -18.96 -8.05
CA GLY A 692 -20.26 -18.58 -9.48
C GLY A 692 -21.60 -18.23 -10.07
N THR A 693 -22.66 -18.55 -9.33
CA THR A 693 -24.03 -18.12 -9.61
C THR A 693 -24.28 -16.63 -9.36
N GLN A 694 -23.22 -15.87 -9.07
CA GLN A 694 -23.22 -14.48 -8.63
C GLN A 694 -24.06 -13.52 -9.45
N THR A 695 -24.08 -13.60 -10.78
CA THR A 695 -24.70 -12.58 -11.65
C THR A 695 -25.93 -13.08 -12.42
N VAL A 696 -26.26 -14.37 -12.28
CA VAL A 696 -27.39 -15.00 -12.97
C VAL A 696 -28.63 -15.03 -12.07
N ASN A 697 -29.79 -15.26 -12.69
CA ASN A 697 -31.08 -15.46 -12.04
C ASN A 697 -31.94 -16.38 -12.92
N GLY A 698 -32.89 -17.10 -12.36
CA GLY A 698 -33.72 -18.07 -13.08
C GLY A 698 -32.96 -19.30 -13.60
N VAL A 699 -31.74 -19.55 -13.13
CA VAL A 699 -30.86 -20.64 -13.62
C VAL A 699 -30.82 -21.81 -12.64
N THR A 700 -30.84 -23.03 -13.17
CA THR A 700 -30.69 -24.26 -12.38
C THR A 700 -29.23 -24.45 -11.91
N VAL A 701 -29.05 -24.83 -10.65
CA VAL A 701 -27.79 -25.34 -10.08
C VAL A 701 -27.97 -26.81 -9.71
N LEU A 702 -27.14 -27.67 -10.28
CA LEU A 702 -27.08 -29.09 -10.00
C LEU A 702 -25.86 -29.39 -9.15
N THR A 703 -26.01 -30.29 -8.19
CA THR A 703 -24.91 -30.81 -7.36
C THR A 703 -24.70 -32.31 -7.59
N GLU A 704 -25.43 -32.87 -8.56
CA GLU A 704 -25.29 -34.22 -9.10
C GLU A 704 -25.26 -34.15 -10.64
N TRP A 705 -24.53 -35.07 -11.27
CA TRP A 705 -24.25 -35.05 -12.71
C TRP A 705 -24.45 -36.43 -13.34
N SER A 706 -25.46 -37.17 -12.87
CA SER A 706 -25.85 -38.42 -13.53
C SER A 706 -26.37 -38.13 -14.94
N ILE A 707 -26.12 -39.05 -15.89
CA ILE A 707 -26.61 -38.91 -17.28
C ILE A 707 -28.13 -38.67 -17.30
N GLY A 708 -28.88 -39.36 -16.43
CA GLY A 708 -30.34 -39.19 -16.34
C GLY A 708 -30.77 -37.80 -15.83
N THR A 709 -30.04 -37.21 -14.88
CA THR A 709 -30.31 -35.85 -14.39
C THR A 709 -29.97 -34.82 -15.47
N LEU A 710 -28.79 -34.92 -16.06
CA LEU A 710 -28.33 -34.00 -17.11
C LEU A 710 -29.21 -34.06 -18.36
N ARG A 711 -29.65 -35.26 -18.77
CA ARG A 711 -30.55 -35.45 -19.90
C ARG A 711 -31.88 -34.71 -19.69
N LYS A 712 -32.48 -34.83 -18.49
CA LYS A 712 -33.72 -34.11 -18.17
C LYS A 712 -33.54 -32.60 -18.22
N GLU A 713 -32.37 -32.12 -17.80
CA GLU A 713 -32.08 -30.70 -17.89
C GLU A 713 -31.96 -30.27 -19.36
N PHE A 714 -31.23 -30.99 -20.21
CA PHE A 714 -31.20 -30.71 -21.66
C PHE A 714 -32.58 -30.81 -22.33
N GLU A 715 -33.41 -31.78 -21.95
CA GLU A 715 -34.79 -31.92 -22.46
C GLU A 715 -35.67 -30.70 -22.11
N SER A 716 -35.33 -29.96 -21.05
CA SER A 716 -36.02 -28.70 -20.71
C SER A 716 -35.60 -27.50 -21.56
N SER A 717 -34.63 -27.68 -22.48
CA SER A 717 -34.07 -26.65 -23.36
C SER A 717 -33.62 -25.36 -22.64
N PRO A 718 -32.74 -25.46 -21.63
CA PRO A 718 -32.27 -24.30 -20.87
C PRO A 718 -31.25 -23.50 -21.67
N ASP A 719 -31.20 -22.18 -21.45
CA ASP A 719 -30.11 -21.35 -21.97
C ASP A 719 -28.78 -21.67 -21.27
N CYS A 720 -28.86 -21.96 -19.97
CA CYS A 720 -27.71 -22.30 -19.12
C CYS A 720 -28.14 -23.11 -17.90
N PHE A 721 -27.25 -23.99 -17.43
CA PHE A 721 -27.32 -24.55 -16.07
C PHE A 721 -25.92 -24.74 -15.49
N PHE A 722 -25.86 -24.73 -14.16
CA PHE A 722 -24.62 -24.88 -13.39
C PHE A 722 -24.50 -26.30 -12.84
N ILE A 723 -23.29 -26.83 -12.84
CA ILE A 723 -22.89 -28.02 -12.10
C ILE A 723 -21.86 -27.56 -11.06
N LEU A 724 -22.24 -27.63 -9.79
CA LEU A 724 -21.36 -27.29 -8.68
C LEU A 724 -20.37 -28.44 -8.46
N THR A 725 -19.13 -28.25 -8.91
CA THR A 725 -18.08 -29.28 -8.79
C THR A 725 -17.37 -29.19 -7.44
N ASN A 726 -17.25 -27.98 -6.89
CA ASN A 726 -16.43 -27.67 -5.72
C ASN A 726 -14.98 -28.20 -5.86
N SER A 727 -14.48 -28.27 -7.09
CA SER A 727 -13.18 -28.88 -7.44
C SER A 727 -11.99 -28.19 -6.80
N ARG A 728 -12.14 -26.92 -6.37
CA ARG A 728 -11.09 -26.19 -5.63
C ARG A 728 -10.77 -26.80 -4.26
N ALA A 729 -11.68 -27.58 -3.70
CA ALA A 729 -11.46 -28.33 -2.45
C ALA A 729 -10.80 -29.71 -2.68
N LEU A 730 -10.57 -30.10 -3.93
CA LEU A 730 -10.00 -31.39 -4.31
C LEU A 730 -8.53 -31.26 -4.70
N SER A 731 -7.79 -32.37 -4.66
CA SER A 731 -6.47 -32.44 -5.27
C SER A 731 -6.57 -32.31 -6.80
N THR A 732 -5.46 -31.97 -7.47
CA THR A 732 -5.42 -31.79 -8.92
C THR A 732 -5.83 -33.05 -9.69
N ASP A 733 -5.44 -34.24 -9.22
CA ASP A 733 -5.81 -35.50 -9.85
C ASP A 733 -7.32 -35.80 -9.71
N GLU A 734 -7.88 -35.54 -8.53
CA GLU A 734 -9.32 -35.69 -8.27
C GLU A 734 -10.14 -34.68 -9.09
N ALA A 735 -9.72 -33.41 -9.13
CA ALA A 735 -10.38 -32.38 -9.94
C ALA A 735 -10.33 -32.70 -11.44
N THR A 736 -9.20 -33.23 -11.92
CA THR A 736 -9.03 -33.69 -13.31
C THR A 736 -9.96 -34.86 -13.63
N ALA A 737 -10.01 -35.87 -12.75
CA ALA A 737 -10.88 -37.03 -12.92
C ALA A 737 -12.36 -36.64 -12.91
N LEU A 738 -12.77 -35.79 -11.96
CA LEU A 738 -14.13 -35.26 -11.84
C LEU A 738 -14.52 -34.48 -13.10
N THR A 739 -13.66 -33.60 -13.59
CA THR A 739 -13.93 -32.81 -14.80
C THR A 739 -14.14 -33.71 -16.02
N LYS A 740 -13.32 -34.76 -16.17
CA LYS A 740 -13.50 -35.75 -17.25
C LYS A 740 -14.82 -36.51 -17.12
N GLU A 741 -15.16 -36.95 -15.92
CA GLU A 741 -16.42 -37.65 -15.66
C GLU A 741 -17.62 -36.77 -16.02
N ILE A 742 -17.65 -35.53 -15.54
CA ILE A 742 -18.75 -34.61 -15.81
C ILE A 742 -18.84 -34.31 -17.30
N CYS A 743 -17.73 -33.98 -17.97
CA CYS A 743 -17.75 -33.70 -19.41
C CYS A 743 -18.25 -34.90 -20.22
N LYS A 744 -17.89 -36.13 -19.83
CA LYS A 744 -18.37 -37.35 -20.48
C LYS A 744 -19.87 -37.52 -20.30
N ASN A 745 -20.37 -37.33 -19.08
CA ASN A 745 -21.79 -37.46 -18.79
C ASN A 745 -22.61 -36.36 -19.46
N VAL A 746 -22.07 -35.15 -19.58
CA VAL A 746 -22.68 -34.03 -20.32
C VAL A 746 -22.77 -34.36 -21.80
N ASP A 747 -21.70 -34.85 -22.42
CA ASP A 747 -21.69 -35.20 -23.84
C ASP A 747 -22.67 -36.34 -24.16
N GLU A 748 -22.71 -37.38 -23.32
CA GLU A 748 -23.65 -38.48 -23.44
C GLU A 748 -25.11 -38.03 -23.24
N ALA A 749 -25.36 -37.17 -22.24
CA ALA A 749 -26.69 -36.63 -21.99
C ALA A 749 -27.19 -35.69 -23.10
N ALA A 750 -26.33 -34.81 -23.62
CA ALA A 750 -26.64 -33.92 -24.73
C ALA A 750 -26.95 -34.69 -26.02
N THR A 751 -26.18 -35.75 -26.28
CA THR A 751 -26.44 -36.68 -27.40
C THR A 751 -27.79 -37.38 -27.22
N ALA A 752 -28.08 -37.90 -26.03
CA ALA A 752 -29.33 -38.59 -25.71
C ALA A 752 -30.56 -37.66 -25.72
N ALA A 753 -30.38 -36.36 -25.50
CA ALA A 753 -31.43 -35.33 -25.53
C ALA A 753 -31.67 -34.73 -26.93
N GLY A 754 -31.26 -35.44 -28.01
CA GLY A 754 -31.48 -34.98 -29.39
C GLY A 754 -30.30 -34.23 -30.00
N ASN A 755 -29.08 -34.53 -29.56
CA ASN A 755 -27.84 -33.90 -30.02
C ASN A 755 -27.80 -32.39 -29.79
N ALA A 756 -28.16 -31.97 -28.56
CA ALA A 756 -28.15 -30.56 -28.16
C ALA A 756 -26.73 -29.98 -28.24
N GLY A 757 -26.57 -28.84 -28.92
CA GLY A 757 -25.29 -28.13 -28.96
C GLY A 757 -24.99 -27.44 -27.63
N TYR A 758 -23.76 -27.60 -27.12
CA TYR A 758 -23.35 -27.01 -25.84
C TYR A 758 -21.95 -26.38 -25.89
N THR A 759 -21.68 -25.47 -24.96
CA THR A 759 -20.37 -24.88 -24.68
C THR A 759 -20.02 -25.08 -23.20
N ILE A 760 -18.84 -25.63 -22.92
CA ILE A 760 -18.35 -25.81 -21.55
C ILE A 760 -17.76 -24.49 -21.05
N VAL A 761 -18.22 -24.04 -19.90
CA VAL A 761 -17.65 -22.91 -19.16
C VAL A 761 -17.07 -23.40 -17.85
N LEU A 762 -15.75 -23.36 -17.72
CA LEU A 762 -15.04 -23.56 -16.47
C LEU A 762 -15.08 -22.24 -15.69
N ARG A 763 -16.06 -22.11 -14.80
CA ARG A 763 -16.15 -20.94 -13.91
C ARG A 763 -15.10 -21.13 -12.82
N GLY A 764 -14.12 -20.23 -12.80
CA GLY A 764 -13.05 -20.19 -11.81
C GLY A 764 -13.06 -18.93 -10.95
N ASP A 765 -12.09 -18.84 -10.04
CA ASP A 765 -11.93 -17.65 -9.22
C ASP A 765 -11.59 -16.43 -10.07
N SER A 766 -12.31 -15.33 -9.85
CA SER A 766 -12.01 -14.04 -10.50
C SER A 766 -10.60 -13.55 -10.19
N THR A 767 -9.96 -13.98 -9.09
CA THR A 767 -8.55 -13.69 -8.81
C THR A 767 -7.58 -14.76 -9.33
N LEU A 768 -7.96 -15.48 -10.38
CA LEU A 768 -7.14 -16.43 -11.15
C LEU A 768 -6.76 -17.75 -10.46
N ARG A 769 -7.17 -17.98 -9.22
CA ARG A 769 -6.90 -19.25 -8.50
C ARG A 769 -7.71 -20.42 -9.07
N GLY A 770 -7.21 -21.64 -8.87
CA GLY A 770 -7.83 -22.90 -9.29
C GLY A 770 -6.91 -23.78 -10.14
N HIS A 771 -7.43 -24.93 -10.56
CA HIS A 771 -6.67 -25.99 -11.26
C HIS A 771 -6.50 -25.70 -12.77
N PHE A 772 -5.94 -24.54 -13.11
CA PHE A 772 -5.52 -24.23 -14.48
C PHE A 772 -4.05 -24.57 -14.72
N PRO A 773 -3.72 -25.22 -15.86
CA PRO A 773 -4.59 -25.59 -16.98
C PRO A 773 -5.29 -26.96 -16.86
N GLN A 774 -5.12 -27.69 -15.75
CA GLN A 774 -5.50 -29.11 -15.67
C GLN A 774 -6.99 -29.39 -15.90
N GLU A 775 -7.91 -28.56 -15.38
CA GLU A 775 -9.35 -28.68 -15.67
C GLU A 775 -9.67 -28.39 -17.14
N ALA A 776 -8.97 -27.44 -17.76
CA ALA A 776 -9.15 -27.11 -19.16
C ALA A 776 -8.63 -28.23 -20.07
N ASP A 777 -7.46 -28.79 -19.74
CA ASP A 777 -6.91 -29.98 -20.39
C ASP A 777 -7.86 -31.18 -20.25
N ALA A 778 -8.42 -31.40 -19.05
CA ALA A 778 -9.39 -32.46 -18.77
C ALA A 778 -10.64 -32.33 -19.63
N ALA A 779 -11.25 -31.15 -19.67
CA ALA A 779 -12.44 -30.88 -20.47
C ALA A 779 -12.14 -31.09 -21.97
N ALA A 780 -11.07 -30.47 -22.49
CA ALA A 780 -10.66 -30.58 -23.89
C ALA A 780 -10.37 -32.03 -24.31
N SER A 781 -9.83 -32.85 -23.41
CA SER A 781 -9.56 -34.27 -23.68
C SER A 781 -10.82 -35.12 -23.92
N VAL A 782 -11.99 -34.65 -23.47
CA VAL A 782 -13.27 -35.34 -23.62
C VAL A 782 -14.12 -34.72 -24.73
N ILE A 783 -14.28 -33.39 -24.73
CA ILE A 783 -15.15 -32.69 -25.70
C ILE A 783 -14.49 -32.49 -27.08
N GLY A 784 -13.21 -32.85 -27.21
CA GLY A 784 -12.40 -32.68 -28.42
C GLY A 784 -11.73 -31.31 -28.54
N GLU A 785 -10.90 -31.15 -29.58
CA GLU A 785 -10.24 -29.88 -29.87
C GLU A 785 -11.24 -28.75 -30.14
N VAL A 786 -10.90 -27.56 -29.67
CA VAL A 786 -11.66 -26.32 -29.84
C VAL A 786 -10.82 -25.31 -30.61
N ASP A 787 -11.46 -24.32 -31.25
CA ASP A 787 -10.75 -23.28 -32.00
C ASP A 787 -9.93 -22.39 -31.06
N ALA A 788 -10.49 -21.99 -29.91
CA ALA A 788 -9.75 -21.23 -28.92
C ALA A 788 -10.22 -21.44 -27.47
N TRP A 789 -9.29 -21.26 -26.53
CA TRP A 789 -9.56 -21.15 -25.10
C TRP A 789 -9.74 -19.68 -24.73
N ILE A 790 -10.89 -19.33 -24.17
CA ILE A 790 -11.20 -17.95 -23.78
C ILE A 790 -10.94 -17.76 -22.29
N ILE A 791 -10.07 -16.82 -21.94
CA ILE A 791 -9.75 -16.45 -20.56
C ILE A 791 -10.36 -15.09 -20.24
N CYS A 792 -11.40 -15.06 -19.40
CA CYS A 792 -12.14 -13.85 -19.07
C CYS A 792 -12.46 -13.76 -17.56
N PRO A 793 -11.52 -13.29 -16.73
CA PRO A 793 -11.68 -13.23 -15.27
C PRO A 793 -12.42 -11.98 -14.77
N PHE A 794 -12.96 -11.14 -15.66
CA PHE A 794 -13.62 -9.88 -15.29
C PHE A 794 -14.83 -10.10 -14.37
N PHE A 795 -14.93 -9.31 -13.30
CA PHE A 795 -16.07 -9.34 -12.40
C PHE A 795 -16.25 -8.00 -11.67
N LEU A 796 -17.16 -7.17 -12.18
CA LEU A 796 -17.35 -5.79 -11.72
C LEU A 796 -17.72 -5.68 -10.24
N GLN A 797 -18.68 -6.49 -9.76
CA GLN A 797 -19.14 -6.47 -8.37
C GLN A 797 -18.06 -6.98 -7.39
N GLY A 798 -17.14 -7.81 -7.89
CA GLY A 798 -15.93 -8.18 -7.18
C GLY A 798 -14.82 -7.13 -7.28
N GLY A 799 -14.96 -6.09 -8.10
CA GLY A 799 -13.89 -5.14 -8.38
C GLY A 799 -12.73 -5.77 -9.17
N ARG A 800 -13.01 -6.71 -10.07
CA ARG A 800 -12.00 -7.34 -10.93
C ARG A 800 -12.05 -6.75 -12.33
N TYR A 801 -10.93 -6.20 -12.77
CA TYR A 801 -10.80 -5.48 -14.03
C TYR A 801 -9.66 -6.08 -14.86
N THR A 802 -9.78 -6.12 -16.18
CA THR A 802 -8.67 -6.49 -17.07
C THR A 802 -8.44 -5.35 -18.04
N ILE A 803 -7.32 -4.65 -17.90
CA ILE A 803 -7.00 -3.44 -18.65
C ILE A 803 -5.59 -3.59 -19.21
N ASN A 804 -5.42 -3.43 -20.51
CA ASN A 804 -4.13 -3.61 -21.21
C ASN A 804 -3.48 -4.97 -20.91
N ASP A 805 -4.29 -6.03 -20.93
CA ASP A 805 -3.98 -7.41 -20.60
C ASP A 805 -3.63 -7.68 -19.12
N VAL A 806 -3.56 -6.65 -18.28
CA VAL A 806 -3.26 -6.79 -16.85
C VAL A 806 -4.55 -6.97 -16.08
N HIS A 807 -4.61 -8.01 -15.26
CA HIS A 807 -5.71 -8.26 -14.36
C HIS A 807 -5.49 -7.54 -13.02
N TYR A 808 -6.50 -6.81 -12.57
CA TYR A 808 -6.48 -5.99 -11.38
C TYR A 808 -7.59 -6.39 -10.40
N VAL A 809 -7.28 -6.29 -9.11
CA VAL A 809 -8.23 -6.38 -8.00
C VAL A 809 -8.34 -5.01 -7.35
N ALA A 810 -9.56 -4.47 -7.28
CA ALA A 810 -9.82 -3.20 -6.63
C ALA A 810 -9.75 -3.31 -5.11
N ASP A 811 -9.00 -2.39 -4.52
CA ASP A 811 -8.91 -2.13 -3.09
C ASP A 811 -9.24 -0.63 -2.87
N GLY A 812 -10.47 -0.37 -2.43
CA GLY A 812 -11.05 0.97 -2.45
C GLY A 812 -11.01 1.61 -3.85
N ASN A 813 -10.35 2.76 -3.94
CA ASN A 813 -10.14 3.49 -5.19
C ASN A 813 -8.81 3.14 -5.90
N THR A 814 -8.14 2.06 -5.51
CA THR A 814 -6.90 1.58 -6.12
C THR A 814 -7.13 0.24 -6.84
N LEU A 815 -6.68 0.11 -8.08
CA LEU A 815 -6.58 -1.15 -8.82
C LEU A 815 -5.20 -1.78 -8.57
N VAL A 816 -5.15 -2.87 -7.83
CA VAL A 816 -3.91 -3.61 -7.52
C VAL A 816 -3.70 -4.73 -8.54
N PRO A 817 -2.52 -4.83 -9.21
CA PRO A 817 -2.22 -5.93 -10.10
C PRO A 817 -2.39 -7.28 -9.39
N ALA A 818 -3.06 -8.24 -10.03
CA ALA A 818 -3.49 -9.48 -9.38
C ALA A 818 -2.32 -10.25 -8.74
N GLY A 819 -1.15 -10.27 -9.38
CA GLY A 819 0.09 -10.90 -8.90
C GLY A 819 0.69 -10.27 -7.63
N ASP A 820 0.32 -9.02 -7.31
CA ASP A 820 0.78 -8.31 -6.11
C ASP A 820 -0.18 -8.48 -4.91
N THR A 821 -1.34 -9.09 -5.13
CA THR A 821 -2.37 -9.29 -4.10
C THR A 821 -2.04 -10.47 -3.17
N GLU A 822 -2.72 -10.56 -2.04
CA GLU A 822 -2.66 -11.75 -1.17
C GLU A 822 -3.16 -13.03 -1.88
N PHE A 823 -4.03 -12.90 -2.89
CA PHE A 823 -4.55 -14.05 -3.64
C PHE A 823 -3.49 -14.74 -4.49
N ALA A 824 -2.51 -13.99 -5.00
CA ALA A 824 -1.37 -14.53 -5.74
C ALA A 824 -0.39 -15.30 -4.85
N LYS A 825 -0.40 -15.04 -3.54
CA LYS A 825 0.43 -15.71 -2.53
C LYS A 825 -0.24 -16.94 -1.92
N ASP A 826 -1.35 -17.41 -2.52
CA ASP A 826 -2.03 -18.62 -2.11
C ASP A 826 -1.08 -19.82 -2.15
N ALA A 827 -1.04 -20.61 -1.07
CA ALA A 827 -0.09 -21.71 -0.94
C ALA A 827 -0.31 -22.83 -1.96
N VAL A 828 -1.56 -23.02 -2.43
CA VAL A 828 -1.94 -24.11 -3.33
C VAL A 828 -2.06 -23.61 -4.77
N PHE A 829 -2.66 -22.44 -4.97
CA PHE A 829 -3.01 -21.92 -6.30
C PHE A 829 -2.25 -20.65 -6.70
N GLY A 830 -1.17 -20.32 -5.98
CA GLY A 830 -0.40 -19.10 -6.20
C GLY A 830 0.16 -18.94 -7.62
N TYR A 831 0.48 -17.68 -7.94
CA TYR A 831 1.04 -17.26 -9.22
C TYR A 831 1.77 -15.91 -9.04
N LYS A 832 2.52 -15.46 -10.04
CA LYS A 832 3.29 -14.20 -9.98
C LYS A 832 2.85 -13.19 -11.04
N ALA A 833 2.44 -13.66 -12.21
CA ALA A 833 2.11 -12.80 -13.32
C ALA A 833 0.76 -12.06 -13.10
N SER A 834 0.76 -10.75 -13.37
CA SER A 834 -0.48 -9.95 -13.39
C SER A 834 -1.01 -9.73 -14.81
N ASN A 835 -0.13 -9.77 -15.83
CA ASN A 835 -0.54 -9.80 -17.23
C ASN A 835 -1.10 -11.19 -17.55
N LEU A 836 -2.32 -11.27 -18.09
CA LEU A 836 -3.00 -12.54 -18.34
C LEU A 836 -2.28 -13.41 -19.39
N ARG A 837 -1.54 -12.81 -20.31
CA ARG A 837 -0.76 -13.54 -21.31
C ARG A 837 0.48 -14.18 -20.67
N GLU A 838 1.16 -13.43 -19.79
CA GLU A 838 2.26 -13.95 -18.96
C GLU A 838 1.75 -15.01 -17.96
N TRP A 839 0.56 -14.82 -17.41
CA TRP A 839 -0.09 -15.77 -16.49
C TRP A 839 -0.44 -17.08 -17.17
N VAL A 840 -0.91 -17.05 -18.43
CA VAL A 840 -1.10 -18.27 -19.23
C VAL A 840 0.24 -18.97 -19.44
N GLU A 841 1.31 -18.26 -19.79
CA GLU A 841 2.66 -18.85 -19.91
C GLU A 841 3.13 -19.48 -18.59
N GLU A 842 2.96 -18.78 -17.47
CA GLU A 842 3.32 -19.24 -16.13
C GLU A 842 2.59 -20.54 -15.77
N LYS A 843 1.25 -20.54 -15.83
CA LYS A 843 0.44 -21.68 -15.38
C LYS A 843 0.58 -22.89 -16.29
N THR A 844 0.89 -22.68 -17.57
CA THR A 844 1.03 -23.78 -18.54
C THR A 844 2.47 -24.27 -18.67
N GLY A 845 3.41 -23.74 -17.88
CA GLY A 845 4.82 -24.12 -17.92
C GLY A 845 5.48 -23.78 -19.27
N GLY A 846 5.00 -22.73 -19.95
CA GLY A 846 5.52 -22.29 -21.25
C GLY A 846 4.91 -22.98 -22.48
N ARG A 847 3.84 -23.78 -22.32
CA ARG A 847 3.13 -24.42 -23.47
C ARG A 847 2.67 -23.37 -24.50
N TRP A 848 2.20 -22.23 -24.02
CA TRP A 848 1.99 -21.04 -24.85
C TRP A 848 2.89 -19.92 -24.34
N ALA A 849 3.74 -19.37 -25.21
CA ALA A 849 4.54 -18.20 -24.86
C ALA A 849 3.65 -16.95 -24.84
N THR A 850 4.01 -15.95 -24.04
CA THR A 850 3.26 -14.69 -23.88
C THR A 850 2.84 -14.06 -25.22
N LYS A 851 3.73 -14.07 -26.22
CA LYS A 851 3.49 -13.51 -27.57
C LYS A 851 2.43 -14.28 -28.38
N ASP A 852 2.24 -15.57 -28.10
CA ASP A 852 1.36 -16.47 -28.85
C ASP A 852 -0.06 -16.53 -28.26
N VAL A 853 -0.25 -15.94 -27.07
CA VAL A 853 -1.57 -15.75 -26.47
C VAL A 853 -2.24 -14.54 -27.12
N ALA A 854 -3.39 -14.70 -27.75
CA ALA A 854 -4.15 -13.61 -28.36
C ALA A 854 -4.85 -12.75 -27.30
N SER A 855 -5.20 -11.51 -27.64
CA SER A 855 -5.94 -10.60 -26.75
C SER A 855 -7.02 -9.83 -27.49
N VAL A 856 -8.22 -9.77 -26.91
CA VAL A 856 -9.26 -8.80 -27.28
C VAL A 856 -9.14 -7.61 -26.34
N SER A 857 -8.76 -6.44 -26.87
CA SER A 857 -8.54 -5.22 -26.09
C SER A 857 -9.84 -4.43 -25.85
N ILE A 858 -9.80 -3.49 -24.89
CA ILE A 858 -10.93 -2.58 -24.62
C ILE A 858 -11.25 -1.72 -25.86
N GLU A 859 -10.25 -1.33 -26.64
CA GLU A 859 -10.44 -0.59 -27.89
C GLU A 859 -11.22 -1.41 -28.91
N THR A 860 -10.90 -2.70 -29.08
CA THR A 860 -11.67 -3.58 -29.98
C THR A 860 -13.13 -3.66 -29.52
N LEU A 861 -13.37 -3.84 -28.23
CA LEU A 861 -14.72 -3.93 -27.66
C LEU A 861 -15.51 -2.63 -27.82
N ARG A 862 -14.90 -1.50 -27.45
CA ARG A 862 -15.59 -0.20 -27.36
C ARG A 862 -15.65 0.58 -28.67
N LYS A 863 -14.74 0.33 -29.62
CA LYS A 863 -14.74 1.00 -30.95
C LYS A 863 -15.12 0.07 -32.10
N GLY A 864 -14.84 -1.23 -31.99
CA GLY A 864 -15.12 -2.21 -33.04
C GLY A 864 -16.44 -2.97 -32.85
N GLY A 865 -16.91 -3.10 -31.60
CA GLY A 865 -18.18 -3.75 -31.29
C GLY A 865 -18.19 -5.27 -31.57
N PRO A 866 -19.37 -5.91 -31.53
CA PRO A 866 -19.52 -7.37 -31.65
C PRO A 866 -18.92 -7.95 -32.94
N SER A 867 -19.07 -7.26 -34.06
CA SER A 867 -18.56 -7.74 -35.36
C SER A 867 -17.03 -7.79 -35.42
N ALA A 868 -16.33 -6.80 -34.85
CA ALA A 868 -14.87 -6.82 -34.78
C ALA A 868 -14.35 -7.96 -33.91
N VAL A 869 -15.03 -8.22 -32.78
CA VAL A 869 -14.73 -9.37 -31.92
C VAL A 869 -14.94 -10.68 -32.68
N CYS A 870 -16.06 -10.83 -33.39
CA CYS A 870 -16.34 -12.01 -34.20
C CYS A 870 -15.23 -12.25 -35.24
N ASP A 871 -14.85 -11.23 -35.99
CA ASP A 871 -13.82 -11.34 -37.02
C ASP A 871 -12.45 -11.70 -36.44
N GLN A 872 -12.12 -11.15 -35.27
CA GLN A 872 -10.88 -11.49 -34.57
C GLN A 872 -10.88 -12.96 -34.12
N LEU A 873 -11.96 -13.42 -33.49
CA LEU A 873 -12.09 -14.82 -33.05
C LEU A 873 -12.10 -15.80 -34.24
N CYS A 874 -12.71 -15.42 -35.36
CA CYS A 874 -12.73 -16.27 -36.55
C CYS A 874 -11.34 -16.46 -37.19
N LYS A 875 -10.41 -15.50 -37.00
CA LYS A 875 -9.05 -15.54 -37.54
C LYS A 875 -8.05 -16.30 -36.67
N LEU A 876 -8.41 -16.67 -35.44
CA LEU A 876 -7.51 -17.39 -34.55
C LEU A 876 -7.19 -18.79 -35.10
N PRO A 877 -5.91 -19.20 -35.10
CA PRO A 877 -5.54 -20.59 -35.34
C PRO A 877 -6.25 -21.54 -34.37
N GLN A 878 -6.58 -22.75 -34.82
CA GLN A 878 -7.17 -23.77 -33.94
C GLN A 878 -6.24 -24.09 -32.77
N GLY A 879 -6.79 -24.22 -31.56
CA GLY A 879 -6.04 -24.44 -30.33
C GLY A 879 -5.39 -23.18 -29.73
N SER A 880 -5.76 -21.98 -30.19
CA SER A 880 -5.24 -20.73 -29.62
C SER A 880 -5.76 -20.47 -28.20
N VAL A 881 -5.04 -19.65 -27.43
CA VAL A 881 -5.56 -19.08 -26.17
C VAL A 881 -5.79 -17.59 -26.40
N CYS A 882 -6.95 -17.08 -25.97
CA CYS A 882 -7.33 -15.68 -26.11
C CYS A 882 -7.77 -15.11 -24.76
N VAL A 883 -7.10 -14.04 -24.31
CA VAL A 883 -7.49 -13.29 -23.12
C VAL A 883 -8.45 -12.16 -23.49
N VAL A 884 -9.36 -11.82 -22.59
CA VAL A 884 -10.38 -10.78 -22.81
C VAL A 884 -10.20 -9.66 -21.79
N ASN A 885 -10.02 -8.44 -22.30
CA ASN A 885 -10.00 -7.23 -21.48
C ASN A 885 -11.43 -6.77 -21.20
N ALA A 886 -11.66 -6.19 -20.04
CA ALA A 886 -12.94 -5.55 -19.71
C ALA A 886 -12.81 -4.66 -18.48
N ALA A 887 -13.53 -3.54 -18.51
CA ALA A 887 -13.61 -2.61 -17.40
C ALA A 887 -15.06 -2.27 -17.01
N SER A 888 -16.04 -2.77 -17.76
CA SER A 888 -17.48 -2.58 -17.57
C SER A 888 -18.26 -3.83 -17.96
N ASN A 889 -19.52 -3.93 -17.53
CA ASN A 889 -20.39 -5.02 -18.00
C ASN A 889 -20.64 -4.92 -19.51
N ARG A 890 -20.74 -3.71 -20.06
CA ARG A 890 -20.94 -3.46 -21.49
C ARG A 890 -19.81 -4.06 -22.35
N ASP A 891 -18.57 -4.02 -21.86
CA ASP A 891 -17.43 -4.65 -22.55
C ASP A 891 -17.62 -6.16 -22.71
N ILE A 892 -18.13 -6.83 -21.68
CA ILE A 892 -18.39 -8.27 -21.70
C ILE A 892 -19.62 -8.63 -22.51
N GLU A 893 -20.67 -7.79 -22.48
CA GLU A 893 -21.86 -7.94 -23.34
C GLU A 893 -21.46 -7.92 -24.82
N VAL A 894 -20.59 -6.97 -25.23
CA VAL A 894 -20.05 -6.90 -26.59
C VAL A 894 -19.23 -8.13 -26.94
N PHE A 895 -18.35 -8.58 -26.04
CA PHE A 895 -17.55 -9.78 -26.26
C PHE A 895 -18.45 -11.02 -26.46
N ALA A 896 -19.46 -11.18 -25.60
CA ALA A 896 -20.41 -12.29 -25.66
C ALA A 896 -21.19 -12.30 -26.99
N ALA A 897 -21.70 -11.15 -27.43
CA ALA A 897 -22.38 -11.03 -28.72
C ALA A 897 -21.45 -11.39 -29.90
N GLY A 898 -20.21 -10.90 -29.90
CA GLY A 898 -19.22 -11.25 -30.94
C GLY A 898 -18.82 -12.72 -30.93
N MET A 899 -18.73 -13.34 -29.75
CA MET A 899 -18.48 -14.77 -29.60
C MET A 899 -19.65 -15.61 -30.15
N ILE A 900 -20.90 -15.23 -29.87
CA ILE A 900 -22.10 -15.88 -30.45
C ILE A 900 -22.07 -15.81 -31.98
N GLN A 901 -21.72 -14.66 -32.55
CA GLN A 901 -21.57 -14.50 -34.00
C GLN A 901 -20.48 -15.43 -34.57
N ALA A 902 -19.36 -15.61 -33.85
CA ALA A 902 -18.32 -16.55 -34.26
C ALA A 902 -18.78 -18.02 -34.16
N GLU A 903 -19.53 -18.38 -33.11
CA GLU A 903 -20.12 -19.73 -32.97
C GLU A 903 -21.14 -20.03 -34.08
N ALA A 904 -21.95 -19.04 -34.49
CA ALA A 904 -22.85 -19.15 -35.62
C ALA A 904 -22.12 -19.36 -36.95
N LYS A 905 -20.85 -18.92 -37.06
CA LYS A 905 -19.93 -19.22 -38.16
C LYS A 905 -19.19 -20.57 -37.99
N GLY A 906 -19.60 -21.39 -37.02
CA GLY A 906 -19.08 -22.74 -36.80
C GLY A 906 -17.90 -22.86 -35.82
N LYS A 907 -17.48 -21.76 -35.18
CA LYS A 907 -16.39 -21.81 -34.20
C LYS A 907 -16.82 -22.50 -32.90
N ARG A 908 -15.85 -23.15 -32.24
CA ARG A 908 -16.01 -23.83 -30.95
C ARG A 908 -15.00 -23.28 -29.94
N PHE A 909 -15.45 -23.05 -28.72
CA PHE A 909 -14.64 -22.46 -27.67
C PHE A 909 -14.72 -23.26 -26.37
N LEU A 910 -13.66 -23.19 -25.57
CA LEU A 910 -13.65 -23.59 -24.17
C LEU A 910 -13.41 -22.33 -23.33
N CYS A 911 -14.27 -22.05 -22.36
CA CYS A 911 -14.21 -20.79 -21.63
C CYS A 911 -13.74 -21.02 -20.20
N ARG A 912 -12.70 -20.29 -19.75
CA ARG A 912 -12.36 -20.13 -18.33
C ARG A 912 -12.68 -18.70 -17.91
N THR A 913 -13.69 -18.53 -17.06
CA THR A 913 -14.27 -17.21 -16.82
C THR A 913 -14.65 -16.97 -15.36
N ALA A 914 -14.92 -15.71 -15.03
CA ALA A 914 -15.62 -15.30 -13.82
C ALA A 914 -17.13 -15.06 -14.10
N ALA A 915 -17.88 -14.65 -13.07
CA ALA A 915 -19.34 -14.64 -13.11
C ALA A 915 -19.95 -13.76 -14.24
N ALA A 916 -19.36 -12.58 -14.51
CA ALA A 916 -19.96 -11.60 -15.43
C ALA A 916 -20.15 -12.13 -16.86
N PHE A 917 -19.26 -13.01 -17.32
CA PHE A 917 -19.34 -13.60 -18.65
C PHE A 917 -20.60 -14.45 -18.83
N VAL A 918 -20.94 -15.29 -17.85
CA VAL A 918 -22.08 -16.20 -17.96
C VAL A 918 -23.38 -15.42 -18.15
N SER A 919 -23.62 -14.42 -17.28
CA SER A 919 -24.82 -13.57 -17.37
C SER A 919 -24.91 -12.80 -18.70
N ALA A 920 -23.79 -12.26 -19.18
CA ALA A 920 -23.75 -11.55 -20.46
C ALA A 920 -24.03 -12.49 -21.64
N ARG A 921 -23.52 -13.72 -21.57
CA ARG A 921 -23.65 -14.72 -22.62
C ARG A 921 -25.05 -15.32 -22.73
N ILE A 922 -25.85 -15.27 -21.66
CA ILE A 922 -27.28 -15.63 -21.65
C ILE A 922 -28.23 -14.42 -21.69
N GLY A 923 -27.70 -13.21 -21.85
CA GLY A 923 -28.52 -11.99 -21.86
C GLY A 923 -29.24 -11.65 -20.54
N HIS A 924 -28.80 -12.21 -19.40
CA HIS A 924 -29.40 -11.94 -18.09
C HIS A 924 -28.86 -10.64 -17.49
N ARG A 925 -29.76 -9.86 -16.88
CA ARG A 925 -29.41 -8.71 -16.04
C ARG A 925 -29.45 -9.07 -14.55
N PRO A 926 -28.60 -8.48 -13.70
CA PRO A 926 -28.65 -8.71 -12.26
C PRO A 926 -30.02 -8.38 -11.66
N LEU A 927 -30.56 -9.27 -10.82
CA LEU A 927 -31.85 -9.11 -10.14
C LEU A 927 -31.65 -9.12 -8.63
N LEU A 928 -31.96 -8.01 -7.96
CA LEU A 928 -31.99 -7.94 -6.50
C LEU A 928 -33.33 -8.45 -5.97
N VAL A 929 -33.27 -9.34 -5.00
CA VAL A 929 -34.42 -10.03 -4.42
C VAL A 929 -34.52 -9.72 -2.93
N ASN A 930 -35.72 -9.37 -2.47
CA ASN A 930 -36.03 -9.13 -1.07
C ASN A 930 -36.78 -10.33 -0.46
N PRO A 931 -36.83 -10.46 0.88
CA PRO A 931 -37.56 -11.56 1.52
C PRO A 931 -39.04 -11.68 1.12
N HIS A 932 -39.72 -10.54 0.93
CA HIS A 932 -41.14 -10.52 0.55
C HIS A 932 -41.38 -11.05 -0.87
N ASP A 933 -40.44 -10.83 -1.81
CA ASP A 933 -40.50 -11.34 -3.19
C ASP A 933 -40.49 -12.88 -3.22
N LEU A 934 -39.96 -13.51 -2.17
CA LEU A 934 -39.91 -14.96 -2.00
C LEU A 934 -41.03 -15.51 -1.09
N GLY A 935 -41.94 -14.66 -0.60
CA GLY A 935 -43.02 -15.07 0.29
C GLY A 935 -42.56 -15.56 1.66
N VAL A 936 -41.33 -15.21 2.09
CA VAL A 936 -40.70 -15.71 3.32
C VAL A 936 -41.57 -15.44 4.56
N ASP A 937 -42.19 -14.27 4.62
CA ASP A 937 -43.02 -13.83 5.76
C ASP A 937 -44.39 -14.52 5.81
N SER A 938 -44.84 -15.07 4.69
CA SER A 938 -46.14 -15.78 4.57
C SER A 938 -46.03 -17.29 4.77
N HIS A 939 -44.81 -17.83 4.90
CA HIS A 939 -44.56 -19.24 5.16
C HIS A 939 -44.82 -19.59 6.65
N PRO A 940 -45.31 -20.79 7.00
CA PRO A 940 -45.55 -21.19 8.40
C PRO A 940 -44.33 -21.09 9.31
N SER A 941 -43.12 -21.27 8.76
CA SER A 941 -41.84 -21.09 9.47
C SER A 941 -41.31 -19.65 9.45
N GLY A 942 -42.08 -18.69 8.92
CA GLY A 942 -41.72 -17.27 8.88
C GLY A 942 -41.54 -16.67 10.28
N HIS A 943 -42.08 -17.33 11.32
CA HIS A 943 -41.90 -16.94 12.72
C HIS A 943 -40.56 -17.38 13.36
N ASN A 944 -39.81 -18.27 12.71
CA ASN A 944 -38.52 -18.73 13.20
C ASN A 944 -37.40 -17.72 12.89
N GLY A 945 -36.27 -17.86 13.58
CA GLY A 945 -35.06 -17.11 13.31
C GLY A 945 -34.41 -17.45 11.97
N GLY A 946 -33.60 -16.53 11.44
CA GLY A 946 -32.65 -16.76 10.36
C GLY A 946 -31.34 -17.36 10.89
N LEU A 947 -30.66 -18.17 10.07
CA LEU A 947 -29.39 -18.79 10.43
C LEU A 947 -28.27 -18.23 9.57
N VAL A 948 -27.22 -17.70 10.21
CA VAL A 948 -26.01 -17.19 9.57
C VAL A 948 -24.83 -18.08 9.97
N VAL A 949 -24.08 -18.62 9.02
CA VAL A 949 -22.94 -19.51 9.29
C VAL A 949 -21.67 -18.98 8.62
N VAL A 950 -20.63 -18.73 9.41
CA VAL A 950 -19.35 -18.17 8.93
C VAL A 950 -18.17 -19.06 9.34
N GLY A 951 -17.62 -19.79 8.37
CA GLY A 951 -16.49 -20.70 8.61
C GLY A 951 -15.10 -20.09 8.38
N SER A 952 -14.98 -19.04 7.57
CA SER A 952 -13.69 -18.46 7.16
C SER A 952 -13.06 -17.51 8.18
N TYR A 953 -11.73 -17.49 8.24
CA TYR A 953 -10.89 -16.69 9.14
C TYR A 953 -10.09 -15.57 8.42
N VAL A 954 -10.36 -15.27 7.14
CA VAL A 954 -9.60 -14.23 6.42
C VAL A 954 -9.91 -12.83 6.96
N PRO A 955 -8.94 -11.88 6.98
CA PRO A 955 -9.10 -10.55 7.59
C PRO A 955 -10.40 -9.83 7.18
N LYS A 956 -10.72 -9.82 5.88
CA LYS A 956 -11.96 -9.22 5.36
C LYS A 956 -13.23 -9.86 5.95
N THR A 957 -13.25 -11.18 6.12
CA THR A 957 -14.40 -11.87 6.74
C THR A 957 -14.49 -11.55 8.24
N THR A 958 -13.35 -11.45 8.93
CA THR A 958 -13.31 -11.06 10.35
C THR A 958 -13.90 -9.66 10.53
N THR A 959 -13.46 -8.67 9.74
CA THR A 959 -14.01 -7.31 9.77
C THR A 959 -15.52 -7.30 9.50
N GLN A 960 -15.99 -8.05 8.49
CA GLN A 960 -17.42 -8.12 8.18
C GLN A 960 -18.27 -8.75 9.30
N VAL A 961 -17.71 -9.67 10.06
CA VAL A 961 -18.39 -10.30 11.19
C VAL A 961 -18.38 -9.40 12.43
N GLU A 962 -17.28 -8.69 12.68
CA GLU A 962 -17.20 -7.68 13.74
C GLU A 962 -18.25 -6.59 13.51
N GLU A 963 -18.36 -6.09 12.28
CA GLU A 963 -19.36 -5.10 11.90
C GLU A 963 -20.79 -5.65 12.01
N LEU A 964 -21.04 -6.89 11.56
CA LEU A 964 -22.32 -7.57 11.75
C LEU A 964 -22.73 -7.61 13.24
N ARG A 965 -21.80 -7.96 14.13
CA ARG A 965 -22.06 -8.03 15.58
C ARG A 965 -22.29 -6.66 16.18
N ALA A 966 -21.50 -5.66 15.78
CA ALA A 966 -21.66 -4.29 16.23
C ALA A 966 -23.02 -3.70 15.81
N GLN A 967 -23.47 -3.99 14.59
CA GLN A 967 -24.67 -3.39 14.01
C GLN A 967 -25.97 -4.17 14.28
N CYS A 968 -25.89 -5.49 14.52
CA CYS A 968 -27.07 -6.36 14.61
C CYS A 968 -27.19 -7.08 15.97
N GLY A 969 -26.30 -6.83 16.93
CA GLY A 969 -26.26 -7.53 18.22
C GLY A 969 -27.55 -7.44 19.04
N ASP A 970 -28.39 -6.43 18.81
CA ASP A 970 -29.68 -6.27 19.51
C ASP A 970 -30.72 -7.34 19.15
N PHE A 971 -30.59 -7.97 17.97
CA PHE A 971 -31.54 -8.99 17.49
C PHE A 971 -30.88 -10.27 16.93
N LEU A 972 -29.54 -10.29 16.80
CA LEU A 972 -28.74 -11.41 16.32
C LEU A 972 -27.89 -12.00 17.45
N GLU A 973 -28.18 -13.24 17.83
CA GLU A 973 -27.39 -13.96 18.84
C GLU A 973 -26.18 -14.66 18.21
N SER A 974 -25.01 -14.56 18.85
CA SER A 974 -23.75 -15.09 18.31
C SER A 974 -23.23 -16.29 19.10
N ILE A 975 -22.93 -17.39 18.41
CA ILE A 975 -22.31 -18.60 18.96
C ILE A 975 -20.94 -18.79 18.30
N THR A 976 -19.89 -18.83 19.11
CA THR A 976 -18.51 -19.06 18.64
C THR A 976 -18.11 -20.52 18.84
N VAL A 977 -17.67 -21.17 17.77
CA VAL A 977 -17.23 -22.57 17.74
C VAL A 977 -15.70 -22.64 17.73
N SER A 978 -15.10 -23.35 18.68
CA SER A 978 -13.65 -23.41 18.85
C SER A 978 -12.96 -24.23 17.75
N VAL A 979 -12.16 -23.59 16.89
CA VAL A 979 -11.38 -24.28 15.84
C VAL A 979 -10.34 -25.24 16.44
N SER A 980 -9.71 -24.85 17.54
CA SER A 980 -8.71 -25.71 18.22
C SER A 980 -9.36 -26.98 18.75
N THR A 981 -10.56 -26.89 19.34
CA THR A 981 -11.35 -28.05 19.78
C THR A 981 -11.75 -28.94 18.60
N LEU A 982 -12.24 -28.34 17.50
CA LEU A 982 -12.67 -29.10 16.32
C LEU A 982 -11.52 -29.79 15.57
N ALA A 983 -10.35 -29.15 15.50
CA ALA A 983 -9.22 -29.63 14.69
C ALA A 983 -8.22 -30.50 15.47
N LYS A 984 -8.01 -30.18 16.76
CA LYS A 984 -6.97 -30.79 17.61
C LYS A 984 -7.52 -31.44 18.89
N GLY A 985 -8.79 -31.22 19.24
CA GLY A 985 -9.42 -31.84 20.40
C GLY A 985 -9.61 -33.34 20.23
N SER A 986 -9.86 -34.01 21.35
CA SER A 986 -10.27 -35.42 21.34
C SER A 986 -11.64 -35.59 20.66
N VAL A 987 -11.94 -36.81 20.20
CA VAL A 987 -13.22 -37.15 19.55
C VAL A 987 -14.42 -36.72 20.41
N LYS A 988 -14.34 -36.93 21.73
CA LYS A 988 -15.41 -36.55 22.68
C LYS A 988 -15.58 -35.03 22.81
N GLU A 989 -14.49 -34.27 22.82
CA GLU A 989 -14.54 -32.81 22.92
C GLU A 989 -15.12 -32.20 21.63
N ARG A 990 -14.75 -32.75 20.47
CA ARG A 990 -15.34 -32.38 19.18
C ARG A 990 -16.85 -32.66 19.14
N GLU A 991 -17.27 -33.86 19.55
CA GLU A 991 -18.69 -34.23 19.59
C GLU A 991 -19.50 -33.35 20.55
N LEU A 992 -18.94 -33.02 21.71
CA LEU A 992 -19.58 -32.15 22.69
C LEU A 992 -19.78 -30.73 22.16
N GLU A 993 -18.73 -30.14 21.58
CA GLU A 993 -18.76 -28.80 20.97
C GLU A 993 -19.84 -28.71 19.88
N ILE A 994 -19.90 -29.73 19.01
CA ILE A 994 -20.89 -29.83 17.92
C ILE A 994 -22.31 -29.93 18.48
N THR A 995 -22.53 -30.85 19.42
CA THR A 995 -23.87 -31.13 19.97
C THR A 995 -24.40 -29.94 20.79
N GLN A 996 -23.54 -29.29 21.57
CA GLN A 996 -23.89 -28.12 22.36
C GLN A 996 -24.24 -26.93 21.47
N THR A 997 -23.41 -26.65 20.46
CA THR A 997 -23.66 -25.56 19.50
C THR A 997 -24.99 -25.74 18.78
N ALA A 998 -25.25 -26.95 18.25
CA ALA A 998 -26.48 -27.26 17.55
C ALA A 998 -27.71 -27.10 18.46
N ARG A 999 -27.64 -27.53 19.73
CA ARG A 999 -28.74 -27.41 20.69
C ARG A 999 -29.07 -25.95 21.01
N ILE A 1000 -28.06 -25.10 21.20
CA ILE A 1000 -28.25 -23.68 21.49
C ILE A 1000 -28.87 -22.99 20.26
N ALA A 1001 -28.31 -23.23 19.07
CA ALA A 1001 -28.82 -22.67 17.83
C ALA A 1001 -30.27 -23.09 17.54
N ASP A 1002 -30.60 -24.37 17.73
CA ASP A 1002 -31.96 -24.89 17.54
C ASP A 1002 -32.98 -24.20 18.46
N HIS A 1003 -32.61 -23.98 19.73
CA HIS A 1003 -33.45 -23.27 20.69
C HIS A 1003 -33.68 -21.81 20.26
N LEU A 1004 -32.61 -21.07 19.93
CA LEU A 1004 -32.71 -19.67 19.51
C LEU A 1004 -33.59 -19.49 18.27
N LEU A 1005 -33.36 -20.32 17.24
CA LEU A 1005 -34.16 -20.31 16.01
C LEU A 1005 -35.65 -20.58 16.30
N SER A 1006 -35.96 -21.53 17.20
CA SER A 1006 -37.35 -21.87 17.56
C SER A 1006 -38.09 -20.74 18.29
N THR A 1007 -37.34 -19.84 18.94
CA THR A 1007 -37.88 -18.65 19.63
C THR A 1007 -37.97 -17.42 18.73
N GLY A 1008 -37.64 -17.55 17.44
CA GLY A 1008 -37.69 -16.44 16.49
C GLY A 1008 -36.48 -15.51 16.51
N ARG A 1009 -35.38 -15.88 17.19
CA ARG A 1009 -34.13 -15.11 17.23
C ARG A 1009 -33.20 -15.50 16.08
N ASP A 1010 -32.75 -14.52 15.32
CA ASP A 1010 -31.74 -14.74 14.28
C ASP A 1010 -30.41 -15.13 14.96
N THR A 1011 -29.71 -16.12 14.41
CA THR A 1011 -28.55 -16.75 15.06
C THR A 1011 -27.35 -16.78 14.12
N LEU A 1012 -26.20 -16.31 14.60
CA LEU A 1012 -24.89 -16.40 13.97
C LEU A 1012 -24.07 -17.53 14.58
N ILE A 1013 -23.67 -18.51 13.78
CA ILE A 1013 -22.67 -19.52 14.13
C ILE A 1013 -21.37 -19.15 13.42
N MET A 1014 -20.30 -18.97 14.18
CA MET A 1014 -18.99 -18.64 13.61
C MET A 1014 -17.86 -19.44 14.22
N THR A 1015 -16.82 -19.72 13.45
CA THR A 1015 -15.58 -20.30 13.94
C THR A 1015 -14.77 -19.28 14.75
N SER A 1016 -13.99 -19.76 15.73
CA SER A 1016 -13.08 -18.92 16.51
C SER A 1016 -12.07 -18.22 15.61
N ARG A 1017 -11.67 -17.02 16.01
CA ARG A 1017 -10.80 -16.13 15.23
C ARG A 1017 -9.32 -16.32 15.58
N GLU A 1018 -8.91 -17.55 15.87
CA GLU A 1018 -7.50 -17.90 16.09
C GLU A 1018 -6.98 -18.68 14.88
N LEU A 1019 -5.82 -18.29 14.37
CA LEU A 1019 -5.21 -19.00 13.24
C LEU A 1019 -4.62 -20.33 13.72
N VAL A 1020 -5.20 -21.45 13.26
CA VAL A 1020 -4.67 -22.79 13.50
C VAL A 1020 -4.05 -23.32 12.21
N THR A 1021 -2.72 -23.31 12.12
CA THR A 1021 -1.97 -23.84 10.96
C THR A 1021 -1.36 -25.21 11.25
N GLY A 1022 -1.30 -26.05 10.20
CA GLY A 1022 -0.53 -27.27 10.14
C GLY A 1022 0.92 -27.04 9.71
N SER A 1023 1.74 -28.08 9.79
CA SER A 1023 3.16 -28.10 9.40
C SER A 1023 3.38 -28.35 7.90
N SER A 1024 2.33 -28.69 7.15
CA SER A 1024 2.36 -28.91 5.70
C SER A 1024 1.03 -28.52 5.03
N ASP A 1025 1.03 -28.35 3.70
CA ASP A 1025 -0.17 -28.03 2.93
C ASP A 1025 -1.27 -29.10 3.07
N LYS A 1026 -0.86 -30.37 3.18
CA LYS A 1026 -1.76 -31.49 3.42
C LYS A 1026 -2.44 -31.39 4.79
N GLU A 1027 -1.72 -30.94 5.82
CA GLU A 1027 -2.29 -30.72 7.16
C GLU A 1027 -3.21 -29.49 7.21
N ASN A 1028 -2.89 -28.43 6.46
CA ASN A 1028 -3.78 -27.26 6.35
C ASN A 1028 -5.11 -27.60 5.68
N LEU A 1029 -5.07 -28.43 4.62
CA LEU A 1029 -6.27 -28.97 3.97
C LEU A 1029 -7.08 -29.88 4.91
N ASP A 1030 -6.41 -30.72 5.71
CA ASP A 1030 -7.07 -31.58 6.70
C ASP A 1030 -7.78 -30.79 7.80
N ILE A 1031 -7.16 -29.72 8.32
CA ILE A 1031 -7.78 -28.80 9.29
C ILE A 1031 -9.03 -28.15 8.69
N GLY A 1032 -8.94 -27.62 7.47
CA GLY A 1032 -10.08 -27.01 6.78
C GLY A 1032 -11.24 -28.00 6.59
N SER A 1033 -10.92 -29.24 6.21
CA SER A 1033 -11.91 -30.33 6.05
C SER A 1033 -12.61 -30.67 7.37
N LYS A 1034 -11.86 -30.82 8.47
CA LYS A 1034 -12.41 -31.11 9.81
C LYS A 1034 -13.35 -30.03 10.32
N VAL A 1035 -12.99 -28.76 10.12
CA VAL A 1035 -13.82 -27.61 10.48
C VAL A 1035 -15.09 -27.55 9.64
N SER A 1036 -14.98 -27.73 8.32
CA SER A 1036 -16.14 -27.74 7.43
C SER A 1036 -17.11 -28.88 7.77
N SER A 1037 -16.58 -30.08 8.01
CA SER A 1037 -17.35 -31.24 8.47
C SER A 1037 -18.11 -30.97 9.77
N ALA A 1038 -17.46 -30.35 10.76
CA ALA A 1038 -18.11 -30.00 12.02
C ALA A 1038 -19.26 -28.99 11.84
N LEU A 1039 -19.08 -27.97 10.99
CA LEU A 1039 -20.15 -27.02 10.67
C LEU A 1039 -21.33 -27.70 9.96
N VAL A 1040 -21.06 -28.64 9.06
CA VAL A 1040 -22.08 -29.48 8.42
C VAL A 1040 -22.85 -30.30 9.46
N GLU A 1041 -22.15 -30.94 10.39
CA GLU A 1041 -22.76 -31.72 11.48
C GLU A 1041 -23.65 -30.82 12.37
N ILE A 1042 -23.15 -29.64 12.77
CA ILE A 1042 -23.92 -28.68 13.57
C ILE A 1042 -25.23 -28.31 12.88
N VAL A 1043 -25.17 -27.89 11.61
CA VAL A 1043 -26.37 -27.49 10.85
C VAL A 1043 -27.31 -28.69 10.62
N SER A 1044 -26.76 -29.89 10.42
CA SER A 1044 -27.54 -31.12 10.27
C SER A 1044 -28.29 -31.52 11.55
N LEU A 1045 -27.76 -31.17 12.72
CA LEU A 1045 -28.38 -31.45 14.02
C LEU A 1045 -29.48 -30.45 14.43
N ILE A 1046 -29.45 -29.22 13.90
CA ILE A 1046 -30.52 -28.21 14.11
C ILE A 1046 -31.82 -28.74 13.49
N LYS A 1047 -32.89 -28.88 14.27
CA LYS A 1047 -34.18 -29.45 13.81
C LYS A 1047 -35.14 -28.39 13.29
N THR A 1048 -35.05 -27.18 13.83
CA THR A 1048 -35.87 -26.03 13.51
C THR A 1048 -35.54 -25.54 12.11
N ARG A 1049 -36.55 -25.47 11.23
CA ARG A 1049 -36.40 -24.86 9.90
C ARG A 1049 -36.13 -23.36 10.05
N PRO A 1050 -34.96 -22.84 9.66
CA PRO A 1050 -34.71 -21.41 9.73
C PRO A 1050 -35.51 -20.67 8.64
N ARG A 1051 -35.74 -19.37 8.85
CA ARG A 1051 -36.44 -18.50 7.91
C ARG A 1051 -35.67 -18.32 6.60
N TYR A 1052 -34.36 -18.14 6.72
CA TYR A 1052 -33.38 -18.15 5.65
C TYR A 1052 -32.06 -18.72 6.20
N LEU A 1053 -31.18 -19.18 5.32
CA LEU A 1053 -29.83 -19.62 5.68
C LEU A 1053 -28.83 -18.79 4.88
N LEU A 1054 -27.92 -18.10 5.55
CA LEU A 1054 -26.80 -17.39 4.94
C LEU A 1054 -25.50 -18.11 5.29
N ALA A 1055 -24.79 -18.60 4.28
CA ALA A 1055 -23.48 -19.20 4.45
C ALA A 1055 -22.41 -18.28 3.87
N LYS A 1056 -21.33 -18.01 4.62
CA LYS A 1056 -20.22 -17.17 4.15
C LYS A 1056 -18.94 -17.96 3.95
N GLY A 1057 -18.39 -17.83 2.73
CA GLY A 1057 -17.19 -18.51 2.26
C GLY A 1057 -17.53 -19.62 1.25
N GLY A 1058 -16.69 -19.80 0.22
CA GLY A 1058 -16.96 -20.74 -0.87
C GLY A 1058 -17.16 -22.18 -0.40
N ILE A 1059 -16.17 -22.75 0.28
CA ILE A 1059 -16.24 -24.14 0.79
C ILE A 1059 -17.40 -24.32 1.77
N THR A 1060 -17.53 -23.43 2.76
CA THR A 1060 -18.61 -23.46 3.75
C THR A 1060 -19.99 -23.43 3.10
N SER A 1061 -20.19 -22.56 2.10
CA SER A 1061 -21.47 -22.46 1.40
C SER A 1061 -21.79 -23.70 0.56
N SER A 1062 -20.77 -24.36 0.02
CA SER A 1062 -20.96 -25.58 -0.79
C SER A 1062 -21.34 -26.75 0.11
N ASP A 1063 -20.56 -26.96 1.16
CA ASP A 1063 -20.72 -28.09 2.07
C ASP A 1063 -22.05 -28.00 2.83
N LEU A 1064 -22.46 -26.81 3.25
CA LEU A 1064 -23.76 -26.63 3.88
C LEU A 1064 -24.92 -26.88 2.91
N ALA A 1065 -24.84 -26.42 1.65
CA ALA A 1065 -25.88 -26.67 0.66
C ALA A 1065 -25.99 -28.16 0.30
N THR A 1066 -24.86 -28.80 0.03
CA THR A 1066 -24.81 -30.18 -0.49
C THR A 1066 -24.90 -31.24 0.60
N LYS A 1067 -24.16 -31.09 1.70
CA LYS A 1067 -24.03 -32.11 2.75
C LYS A 1067 -25.02 -31.88 3.89
N ALA A 1068 -25.15 -30.65 4.40
CA ALA A 1068 -26.05 -30.38 5.53
C ALA A 1068 -27.52 -30.27 5.09
N MET A 1069 -27.76 -29.57 3.98
CA MET A 1069 -29.10 -29.37 3.42
C MET A 1069 -29.50 -30.44 2.40
N GLY A 1070 -28.56 -31.27 1.93
CA GLY A 1070 -28.85 -32.36 0.98
C GLY A 1070 -29.35 -31.87 -0.39
N ALA A 1071 -29.04 -30.62 -0.78
CA ALA A 1071 -29.54 -30.04 -2.01
C ALA A 1071 -28.89 -30.72 -3.21
N ARG A 1072 -29.69 -31.47 -4.00
CA ARG A 1072 -29.32 -32.05 -5.31
C ARG A 1072 -29.53 -31.08 -6.47
N ARG A 1073 -30.51 -30.19 -6.30
CA ARG A 1073 -30.92 -29.14 -7.24
C ARG A 1073 -31.28 -27.89 -6.46
N ALA A 1074 -30.93 -26.73 -7.00
CA ALA A 1074 -31.39 -25.42 -6.56
C ALA A 1074 -31.69 -24.52 -7.77
N GLU A 1075 -32.45 -23.46 -7.55
CA GLU A 1075 -32.71 -22.41 -8.53
C GLU A 1075 -32.07 -21.10 -8.02
N VAL A 1076 -31.33 -20.41 -8.86
CA VAL A 1076 -30.81 -19.07 -8.52
C VAL A 1076 -31.95 -18.07 -8.66
N ALA A 1077 -32.54 -17.64 -7.55
CA ALA A 1077 -33.64 -16.68 -7.57
C ALA A 1077 -33.18 -15.25 -7.93
N GLY A 1078 -31.90 -14.95 -7.69
CA GLY A 1078 -31.29 -13.64 -7.95
C GLY A 1078 -30.20 -13.37 -6.93
N GLN A 1079 -30.12 -12.13 -6.46
CA GLN A 1079 -29.08 -11.65 -5.55
C GLN A 1079 -29.70 -11.03 -4.28
N ALA A 1080 -29.14 -11.33 -3.10
CA ALA A 1080 -29.51 -10.64 -1.87
C ALA A 1080 -28.91 -9.22 -1.78
N LEU A 1081 -27.73 -9.06 -2.37
CA LEU A 1081 -26.94 -7.84 -2.55
C LEU A 1081 -26.14 -8.01 -3.87
N PRO A 1082 -25.75 -6.95 -4.60
CA PRO A 1082 -24.95 -7.12 -5.82
C PRO A 1082 -23.72 -8.02 -5.59
N GLY A 1083 -23.66 -9.14 -6.32
CA GLY A 1083 -22.60 -10.14 -6.18
C GLY A 1083 -22.77 -11.15 -5.03
N VAL A 1084 -23.93 -11.19 -4.36
CA VAL A 1084 -24.28 -12.16 -3.31
C VAL A 1084 -25.47 -13.00 -3.79
N PRO A 1085 -25.24 -14.19 -4.38
CA PRO A 1085 -26.31 -15.00 -4.95
C PRO A 1085 -27.26 -15.60 -3.91
N LEU A 1086 -28.51 -15.75 -4.32
CA LEU A 1086 -29.62 -16.25 -3.53
C LEU A 1086 -30.24 -17.46 -4.24
N TRP A 1087 -30.22 -18.60 -3.58
CA TRP A 1087 -30.77 -19.85 -4.09
C TRP A 1087 -32.10 -20.17 -3.42
N LYS A 1088 -32.99 -20.82 -4.16
CA LYS A 1088 -34.11 -21.60 -3.63
C LYS A 1088 -33.73 -23.07 -3.71
N LEU A 1089 -33.63 -23.75 -2.57
CA LEU A 1089 -33.28 -25.17 -2.57
C LEU A 1089 -34.44 -26.02 -3.10
N GLY A 1090 -34.15 -27.01 -3.93
CA GLY A 1090 -35.15 -27.84 -4.59
C GLY A 1090 -35.81 -28.89 -3.69
N PRO A 1091 -36.77 -29.67 -4.23
CA PRO A 1091 -37.59 -30.64 -3.47
C PRO A 1091 -36.82 -31.75 -2.74
N GLY A 1092 -35.62 -32.11 -3.20
CA GLY A 1092 -34.78 -33.15 -2.59
C GLY A 1092 -33.96 -32.68 -1.37
N SER A 1093 -34.03 -31.40 -1.01
CA SER A 1093 -33.32 -30.84 0.14
C SER A 1093 -34.09 -31.01 1.45
N ARG A 1094 -33.40 -30.90 2.58
CA ARG A 1094 -33.96 -31.00 3.94
C ARG A 1094 -35.06 -29.95 4.21
N HIS A 1095 -34.93 -28.77 3.62
CA HIS A 1095 -35.93 -27.70 3.69
C HIS A 1095 -36.21 -27.16 2.28
N PRO A 1096 -37.12 -27.80 1.53
CA PRO A 1096 -37.46 -27.35 0.19
C PRO A 1096 -37.94 -25.90 0.17
N ASN A 1097 -37.55 -25.16 -0.86
CA ASN A 1097 -37.81 -23.74 -1.08
C ASN A 1097 -37.23 -22.78 -0.03
N ILE A 1098 -36.32 -23.24 0.83
CA ILE A 1098 -35.65 -22.32 1.76
C ILE A 1098 -34.77 -21.33 0.98
N PRO A 1099 -34.83 -20.02 1.29
CA PRO A 1099 -33.87 -19.06 0.79
C PRO A 1099 -32.48 -19.36 1.36
N TYR A 1100 -31.54 -19.67 0.46
CA TYR A 1100 -30.16 -20.00 0.79
C TYR A 1100 -29.24 -18.94 0.17
N ILE A 1101 -28.71 -18.05 0.99
CA ILE A 1101 -27.84 -16.95 0.59
C ILE A 1101 -26.40 -17.44 0.61
N VAL A 1102 -25.77 -17.48 -0.55
CA VAL A 1102 -24.36 -17.81 -0.70
C VAL A 1102 -23.57 -16.50 -0.65
N PHE A 1103 -22.88 -16.24 0.45
CA PHE A 1103 -22.10 -15.02 0.63
C PHE A 1103 -20.62 -15.24 0.27
N PRO A 1104 -20.13 -14.68 -0.85
CA PRO A 1104 -18.74 -14.91 -1.28
C PRO A 1104 -17.72 -14.30 -0.30
N GLY A 1105 -16.53 -14.91 -0.23
CA GLY A 1105 -15.49 -14.45 0.70
C GLY A 1105 -14.91 -13.07 0.37
N ASN A 1106 -14.96 -12.66 -0.90
CA ASN A 1106 -14.26 -11.49 -1.43
C ASN A 1106 -15.18 -10.35 -1.90
N VAL A 1107 -16.50 -10.45 -1.71
CA VAL A 1107 -17.51 -9.45 -2.13
C VAL A 1107 -17.96 -8.56 -0.97
N GLY A 1108 -18.29 -7.30 -1.28
CA GLY A 1108 -18.84 -6.31 -0.35
C GLY A 1108 -17.78 -5.57 0.48
N GLY A 1109 -18.18 -4.43 1.07
CA GLY A 1109 -17.42 -3.67 2.07
C GLY A 1109 -17.53 -4.28 3.48
N PRO A 1110 -16.98 -3.62 4.51
CA PRO A 1110 -17.07 -4.05 5.91
C PRO A 1110 -18.50 -4.29 6.41
N ASP A 1111 -19.47 -3.50 5.97
CA ASP A 1111 -20.86 -3.50 6.39
C ASP A 1111 -21.77 -4.45 5.58
N ALA A 1112 -21.31 -4.94 4.43
CA ALA A 1112 -22.16 -5.69 3.49
C ALA A 1112 -22.84 -6.94 4.09
N LEU A 1113 -22.18 -7.64 5.01
CA LEU A 1113 -22.78 -8.79 5.70
C LEU A 1113 -23.90 -8.33 6.66
N ALA A 1114 -23.68 -7.22 7.38
CA ALA A 1114 -24.67 -6.60 8.24
C ALA A 1114 -25.88 -6.10 7.46
N GLU A 1115 -25.67 -5.49 6.30
CA GLU A 1115 -26.73 -5.01 5.41
C GLU A 1115 -27.66 -6.15 4.98
N VAL A 1116 -27.09 -7.27 4.51
CA VAL A 1116 -27.90 -8.44 4.13
C VAL A 1116 -28.66 -8.98 5.34
N VAL A 1117 -28.01 -9.14 6.51
CA VAL A 1117 -28.70 -9.66 7.70
C VAL A 1117 -29.81 -8.72 8.17
N LYS A 1118 -29.62 -7.40 8.18
CA LYS A 1118 -30.66 -6.41 8.51
C LYS A 1118 -31.83 -6.43 7.53
N LYS A 1119 -31.54 -6.56 6.24
CA LYS A 1119 -32.56 -6.59 5.20
C LYS A 1119 -33.40 -7.86 5.26
N TRP A 1120 -32.83 -8.94 5.77
CA TRP A 1120 -33.46 -10.26 5.91
C TRP A 1120 -33.95 -10.54 7.34
N SER A 1121 -33.67 -9.65 8.30
CA SER A 1121 -34.20 -9.72 9.65
C SER A 1121 -35.66 -9.28 9.67
N ARG A 1122 -36.39 -9.73 10.68
CA ARG A 1122 -37.77 -9.26 10.88
C ARG A 1122 -37.75 -7.81 11.38
N PRO A 1123 -38.74 -6.97 10.99
CA PRO A 1123 -38.92 -5.68 11.63
C PRO A 1123 -39.08 -5.89 13.14
N ALA A 1124 -38.21 -5.28 13.94
CA ALA A 1124 -38.35 -5.29 15.38
C ALA A 1124 -39.70 -4.65 15.74
N LYS A 1125 -40.43 -5.22 16.72
CA LYS A 1125 -41.53 -4.50 17.36
C LYS A 1125 -40.94 -3.19 17.89
N SER A 1126 -41.47 -2.04 17.43
CA SER A 1126 -41.03 -0.72 17.88
C SER A 1126 -41.04 -0.70 19.41
N SER A 1127 -39.91 -0.34 20.01
CA SER A 1127 -39.85 -0.28 21.47
C SER A 1127 -40.80 0.83 21.96
N THR A 1128 -41.28 0.72 23.19
CA THR A 1128 -42.10 1.78 23.83
C THR A 1128 -41.41 3.15 23.74
N LYS A 1129 -40.07 3.16 23.77
CA LYS A 1129 -39.24 4.36 23.64
C LYS A 1129 -39.33 4.96 22.24
N ASP A 1130 -39.31 4.14 21.18
CA ASP A 1130 -39.39 4.62 19.79
C ASP A 1130 -40.79 5.15 19.47
N ILE A 1131 -41.83 4.54 20.05
CA ILE A 1131 -43.22 5.00 19.93
C ILE A 1131 -43.40 6.35 20.66
N LEU A 1132 -42.80 6.53 21.84
CA LEU A 1132 -42.82 7.78 22.59
C LEU A 1132 -42.05 8.91 21.88
N MET A 1133 -40.88 8.62 21.31
CA MET A 1133 -40.11 9.61 20.54
C MET A 1133 -40.82 10.03 19.25
N ALA A 1134 -41.48 9.10 18.56
CA ALA A 1134 -42.30 9.42 17.39
C ALA A 1134 -43.55 10.27 17.76
N ALA A 1135 -44.09 10.10 18.96
CA ALA A 1135 -45.18 10.92 19.49
C ALA A 1135 -44.72 12.34 19.88
N GLU A 1136 -43.52 12.49 20.45
CA GLU A 1136 -42.91 13.81 20.73
C GLU A 1136 -42.62 14.61 19.45
N GLU A 1137 -42.35 13.93 18.34
CA GLU A 1137 -42.21 14.53 17.01
C GLU A 1137 -43.56 14.84 16.31
N GLY A 1138 -44.68 14.69 17.03
CA GLY A 1138 -46.02 15.05 16.55
C GLY A 1138 -46.58 14.12 15.48
N LYS A 1139 -46.03 12.90 15.32
CA LYS A 1139 -46.41 12.01 14.22
C LYS A 1139 -47.63 11.14 14.54
N TYR A 1140 -47.91 10.75 15.79
CA TYR A 1140 -49.10 9.96 16.15
C TYR A 1140 -49.48 10.02 17.64
N ALA A 1141 -50.77 10.25 17.97
CA ALA A 1141 -51.55 9.56 19.01
C ALA A 1141 -52.99 10.11 19.13
N VAL A 1142 -53.99 9.23 19.20
CA VAL A 1142 -55.31 9.56 19.76
C VAL A 1142 -55.26 9.20 21.25
N GLY A 1143 -54.79 10.12 22.10
CA GLY A 1143 -54.99 10.15 23.56
C GLY A 1143 -54.46 8.99 24.44
N ALA A 1144 -54.13 9.32 25.69
CA ALA A 1144 -53.95 8.33 26.76
C ALA A 1144 -55.24 8.25 27.59
N PHE A 1145 -55.76 7.04 27.81
CA PHE A 1145 -57.06 6.84 28.46
C PHE A 1145 -56.94 6.00 29.73
N ASN A 1146 -57.52 6.51 30.82
CA ASN A 1146 -57.75 5.74 32.04
C ASN A 1146 -59.10 5.03 31.93
N VAL A 1147 -59.11 3.72 32.06
CA VAL A 1147 -60.32 2.89 31.95
C VAL A 1147 -60.47 2.04 33.20
N TYR A 1148 -61.70 1.97 33.71
CA TYR A 1148 -61.98 1.41 35.04
C TYR A 1148 -62.76 0.09 34.98
N ASN A 1149 -63.08 -0.40 33.78
CA ASN A 1149 -63.76 -1.67 33.55
C ASN A 1149 -63.49 -2.20 32.13
N LEU A 1150 -63.87 -3.45 31.88
CA LEU A 1150 -63.62 -4.14 30.62
C LEU A 1150 -64.38 -3.52 29.43
N GLU A 1151 -65.58 -3.00 29.64
CA GLU A 1151 -66.34 -2.29 28.60
C GLU A 1151 -65.62 -1.02 28.12
N GLY A 1152 -65.01 -0.26 29.03
CA GLY A 1152 -64.20 0.91 28.69
C GLY A 1152 -62.95 0.55 27.89
N VAL A 1153 -62.30 -0.57 28.23
CA VAL A 1153 -61.17 -1.11 27.45
C VAL A 1153 -61.62 -1.44 26.03
N MET A 1154 -62.73 -2.17 25.88
CA MET A 1154 -63.25 -2.56 24.56
C MET A 1154 -63.66 -1.37 23.69
N ALA A 1155 -64.22 -0.31 24.30
CA ALA A 1155 -64.59 0.90 23.57
C ALA A 1155 -63.38 1.64 23.00
N VAL A 1156 -62.29 1.76 23.76
CA VAL A 1156 -61.06 2.41 23.28
C VAL A 1156 -60.34 1.54 22.25
N VAL A 1157 -60.34 0.21 22.42
CA VAL A 1157 -59.82 -0.74 21.43
C VAL A 1157 -60.56 -0.57 20.10
N ALA A 1158 -61.89 -0.58 20.11
CA ALA A 1158 -62.70 -0.44 18.91
C ALA A 1158 -62.48 0.91 18.21
N ALA A 1159 -62.31 2.00 18.97
CA ALA A 1159 -62.00 3.32 18.41
C ALA A 1159 -60.61 3.38 17.78
N ALA A 1160 -59.59 2.81 18.44
CA ALA A 1160 -58.22 2.74 17.93
C ALA A 1160 -58.12 1.89 16.65
N GLU A 1161 -58.86 0.79 16.59
CA GLU A 1161 -58.94 -0.07 15.40
C GLU A 1161 -59.66 0.63 14.23
N ALA A 1162 -60.78 1.31 14.50
CA ALA A 1162 -61.54 2.04 13.48
C ALA A 1162 -60.69 3.16 12.83
N GLU A 1163 -59.89 3.86 13.63
CA GLU A 1163 -59.03 4.97 13.18
C GLU A 1163 -57.64 4.53 12.74
N LYS A 1164 -57.32 3.22 12.81
CA LYS A 1164 -55.99 2.64 12.52
C LYS A 1164 -54.84 3.39 13.21
N SER A 1165 -55.02 3.76 14.47
CA SER A 1165 -54.09 4.59 15.23
C SER A 1165 -53.77 3.95 16.60
N PRO A 1166 -52.52 4.02 17.10
CA PRO A 1166 -52.17 3.46 18.41
C PRO A 1166 -52.78 4.29 19.56
N ALA A 1167 -53.21 3.61 20.62
CA ALA A 1167 -53.73 4.22 21.85
C ALA A 1167 -53.02 3.64 23.09
N ILE A 1168 -52.86 4.46 24.13
CA ILE A 1168 -52.29 4.04 25.42
C ILE A 1168 -53.42 3.91 26.43
N LEU A 1169 -53.54 2.72 27.02
CA LEU A 1169 -54.58 2.38 28.00
C LEU A 1169 -53.96 2.09 29.36
N GLN A 1170 -54.42 2.81 30.38
CA GLN A 1170 -54.11 2.52 31.78
C GLN A 1170 -55.38 1.98 32.45
N VAL A 1171 -55.35 0.70 32.84
CA VAL A 1171 -56.51 0.04 33.47
C VAL A 1171 -56.43 0.20 34.97
N ILE A 1172 -57.40 0.89 35.57
CA ILE A 1172 -57.45 1.15 37.01
C ILE A 1172 -58.60 0.33 37.61
N ASP A 1173 -58.29 -0.90 38.06
CA ASP A 1173 -59.25 -1.79 38.73
C ASP A 1173 -58.83 -2.03 40.20
N PRO A 1174 -59.69 -1.73 41.19
CA PRO A 1174 -59.40 -1.94 42.61
C PRO A 1174 -59.34 -3.42 43.06
N GLN A 1175 -59.65 -4.42 42.20
CA GLN A 1175 -59.63 -5.85 42.57
C GLN A 1175 -58.94 -6.76 41.52
N SER A 1176 -57.65 -6.56 41.23
CA SER A 1176 -56.98 -7.20 40.08
C SER A 1176 -56.00 -8.35 40.43
N GLN A 1177 -56.44 -9.59 40.18
CA GLN A 1177 -55.53 -10.70 39.83
C GLN A 1177 -56.00 -11.53 38.62
N ASN A 1178 -57.28 -11.46 38.21
CA ASN A 1178 -57.83 -12.37 37.19
C ASN A 1178 -58.08 -11.75 35.80
N CYS A 1179 -58.00 -10.42 35.61
CA CYS A 1179 -58.28 -9.78 34.30
C CYS A 1179 -57.07 -9.74 33.35
N ILE A 1180 -55.83 -9.81 33.86
CA ILE A 1180 -54.61 -9.69 33.04
C ILE A 1180 -54.43 -10.92 32.11
N SER A 1181 -54.89 -12.10 32.55
CA SER A 1181 -54.76 -13.34 31.78
C SER A 1181 -55.66 -13.41 30.54
N SER A 1182 -56.83 -12.74 30.55
CA SER A 1182 -57.72 -12.71 29.38
C SER A 1182 -57.26 -11.72 28.29
N LEU A 1183 -56.59 -10.62 28.67
CA LEU A 1183 -56.13 -9.59 27.72
C LEU A 1183 -54.93 -10.02 26.87
N MET A 1184 -54.07 -10.93 27.36
CA MET A 1184 -52.96 -11.49 26.57
C MET A 1184 -53.40 -12.35 25.36
N SER A 1185 -54.71 -12.62 25.21
CA SER A 1185 -55.25 -13.38 24.08
C SER A 1185 -55.64 -12.53 22.86
N CYS A 1186 -55.75 -11.19 22.98
CA CYS A 1186 -56.06 -10.31 21.86
C CYS A 1186 -54.77 -9.84 21.17
N ASN A 1187 -54.32 -10.62 20.19
CA ASN A 1187 -53.01 -10.51 19.56
C ASN A 1187 -53.07 -9.76 18.22
N ASN A 1188 -53.50 -8.48 18.23
CA ASN A 1188 -53.48 -7.62 17.04
C ASN A 1188 -52.77 -6.29 17.34
N GLY A 1189 -51.45 -6.27 17.08
CA GLY A 1189 -50.61 -5.16 16.57
C GLY A 1189 -50.65 -3.72 17.11
N ASN A 1190 -51.75 -3.19 17.64
CA ASN A 1190 -51.98 -1.74 17.79
C ASN A 1190 -52.22 -1.25 19.23
N ILE A 1191 -52.12 -2.12 20.25
CA ILE A 1191 -52.45 -1.75 21.64
C ILE A 1191 -51.42 -2.30 22.63
N THR A 1192 -50.92 -1.42 23.49
CA THR A 1192 -50.03 -1.76 24.61
C THR A 1192 -50.78 -1.49 25.92
N CYS A 1193 -51.00 -2.53 26.73
CA CYS A 1193 -51.78 -2.46 27.97
C CYS A 1193 -50.84 -2.39 29.19
N PHE A 1194 -51.05 -1.43 30.10
CA PHE A 1194 -50.31 -1.29 31.37
C PHE A 1194 -51.19 -1.57 32.58
#